data_AF-A0AAD7UVV1-F1
#
_entry.id   AF-A0AAD7UVV1-F1
#
_cell.length_a   1.000
_cell.length_b   1.000
_cell.length_c   1.000
_cell.angle_alpha   90.00
_cell.angle_beta   90.00
_cell.angle_gamma   90.00
#
_symmetry.space_group_name_H-M   'P 1'
#
loop_
_entity.id
_entity.type
_entity.pdbx_description
1 polymer ?
#
loop_
_entity_poly.entity_id
_entity_poly.type
_entity_poly.pdbx_seq_one_letter_code
_entity_poly.pdbx_strand_id
1 'polypeptide(L)'
;MDAFIEHQVKLVEKEKQIDVEDTLQLLSSFTPIQLQKRGVALIGLKVTGMRTGLGGKNLVDLELANPTRSPPTFPPHKISTGDIVGLDEYKKDKQTGKSKPFGSQWSGVVVRATDTKITVALSHDNELPPEVQERCQIVKLANNITYDRMLTALEQLRSAAPSHGLGQVLLGQRPPSPPQEVSDLQFFDESLNESQKDAVRFALGAHEIALVHGPPGTGKTYTLVEIIRQLAVVQGKKVLVCGPSNISVDNLVERLARHRMNLVRVGHPARILPTVLEHSLDIITRTCDSGQIVADVRREMDETLAKISKTKKRSERRELYMHLKDLRKDYRARERKVLDEVMTGADVLISTLNGCGSKTMMKREFDVVIIDEATQALEAECWIALLKGKKAILAGDHLQLPPTVKTPVASSADKKKASKNGLSLATDLTTTLFDRLLGMYDTATIKRMLVVQYRMHQKIMEFSSKELYENKLVADDSVASHLLSDLPDVSHSDDTDMPVVLIDTSDTGLGHEIEDEAQDGGEKSRANELEVDLAVKHVQSLLDDGLEQEHIGVITPYAYQVTHLIRAMREQWPAIEIGTVDGFQGREKEAIILSLVRSNDEGQVGFLAEKRRLNVAMTRPKRHLCVICDTETLSGAKATKKNTIDGGFLKRWMDWLNEEADLRFSEQ
;
A
#
# COMPACT_ATOMS: atom_id res chain seq x y z
N MET A 1 22.90 3.53 19.77
CA MET A 1 22.73 3.06 18.39
C MET A 1 22.52 1.56 18.34
N ASP A 2 23.49 0.75 18.78
CA ASP A 2 23.38 -0.71 18.64
C ASP A 2 22.16 -1.32 19.32
N ALA A 3 21.85 -0.87 20.55
CA ALA A 3 20.64 -1.30 21.26
C ALA A 3 19.35 -1.00 20.49
N PHE A 4 19.30 0.14 19.78
CA PHE A 4 18.15 0.49 18.94
C PHE A 4 18.04 -0.39 17.71
N ILE A 5 19.16 -0.63 17.02
CA ILE A 5 19.19 -1.53 15.87
C ILE A 5 18.79 -2.94 16.29
N GLU A 6 19.30 -3.44 17.42
CA GLU A 6 18.93 -4.74 17.97
C GLU A 6 17.44 -4.80 18.34
N HIS A 7 16.88 -3.74 18.91
CA HIS A 7 15.45 -3.63 19.17
C HIS A 7 14.61 -3.70 17.89
N GLN A 8 14.98 -2.94 16.86
CA GLN A 8 14.31 -2.99 15.55
C GLN A 8 14.40 -4.38 14.91
N VAL A 9 15.56 -5.05 14.99
CA VAL A 9 15.74 -6.43 14.52
C VAL A 9 14.77 -7.36 15.24
N LYS A 10 14.68 -7.31 16.58
CA LYS A 10 13.75 -8.13 17.37
C LYS A 10 12.29 -7.91 16.99
N LEU A 11 11.90 -6.66 16.75
CA LEU A 11 10.55 -6.32 16.31
C LEU A 11 10.24 -6.90 14.92
N VAL A 12 11.14 -6.73 13.96
CA VAL A 12 10.98 -7.27 12.59
C VAL A 12 10.97 -8.79 12.59
N GLU A 13 11.81 -9.45 13.39
CA GLU A 13 11.83 -10.90 13.54
C GLU A 13 10.53 -11.44 14.15
N LYS A 14 9.99 -10.76 15.17
CA LYS A 14 8.71 -11.13 15.78
C LYS A 14 7.55 -11.04 14.78
N GLU A 15 7.49 -9.96 14.02
CA GLU A 15 6.47 -9.79 12.97
C GLU A 15 6.60 -10.86 11.89
N LYS A 16 7.83 -11.13 11.43
CA LYS A 16 8.14 -12.20 10.48
C LYS A 16 7.68 -13.55 11.03
N GLN A 17 7.94 -13.83 12.30
CA GLN A 17 7.56 -15.09 12.94
C GLN A 17 6.03 -15.26 12.95
N ILE A 18 5.28 -14.24 13.37
CA ILE A 18 3.81 -14.26 13.36
C ILE A 18 3.27 -14.51 11.94
N ASP A 19 3.78 -13.80 10.94
CA ASP A 19 3.32 -13.95 9.55
C ASP A 19 3.59 -15.36 8.98
N VAL A 20 4.75 -15.93 9.33
CA VAL A 20 5.11 -17.31 8.96
C VAL A 20 4.26 -18.33 9.72
N GLU A 21 4.05 -18.17 11.02
CA GLU A 21 3.25 -19.06 11.86
C GLU A 21 1.79 -19.07 11.43
N ASP A 22 1.18 -17.91 11.18
CA ASP A 22 -0.18 -17.76 10.64
C ASP A 22 -0.33 -18.57 9.34
N THR A 23 0.64 -18.40 8.44
CA THR A 23 0.63 -19.09 7.14
C THR A 23 0.80 -20.59 7.34
N LEU A 24 1.74 -21.04 8.17
CA LEU A 24 1.97 -22.47 8.42
C LEU A 24 0.78 -23.14 9.11
N GLN A 25 0.13 -22.45 10.05
CA GLN A 25 -1.08 -22.94 10.71
C GLN A 25 -2.22 -23.08 9.71
N LEU A 26 -2.43 -22.08 8.84
CA LEU A 26 -3.40 -22.15 7.75
C LEU A 26 -3.11 -23.34 6.80
N LEU A 27 -1.87 -23.52 6.38
CA LEU A 27 -1.49 -24.59 5.44
C LEU A 27 -1.52 -26.00 6.04
N SER A 28 -1.32 -26.13 7.35
CA SER A 28 -1.36 -27.43 8.03
C SER A 28 -2.76 -27.83 8.47
N SER A 29 -3.65 -26.86 8.70
CA SER A 29 -5.00 -27.09 9.24
C SER A 29 -6.05 -27.38 8.16
N PHE A 30 -5.79 -27.01 6.90
CA PHE A 30 -6.79 -27.09 5.83
C PHE A 30 -6.33 -27.92 4.63
N THR A 31 -7.26 -28.69 4.07
CA THR A 31 -7.06 -29.42 2.81
C THR A 31 -6.95 -28.44 1.62
N PRO A 32 -6.35 -28.83 0.48
CA PRO A 32 -6.24 -27.95 -0.70
C PRO A 32 -7.58 -27.37 -1.18
N ILE A 33 -8.68 -28.12 -1.06
CA ILE A 33 -10.03 -27.66 -1.41
C ILE A 33 -10.50 -26.57 -0.43
N GLN A 34 -10.26 -26.75 0.87
CA GLN A 34 -10.60 -25.75 1.89
C GLN A 34 -9.73 -24.49 1.76
N LEU A 35 -8.46 -24.63 1.36
CA LEU A 35 -7.57 -23.51 1.06
C LEU A 35 -8.02 -22.73 -0.19
N GLN A 36 -8.52 -23.42 -1.23
CA GLN A 36 -9.10 -22.75 -2.40
C GLN A 36 -10.37 -21.99 -2.05
N LYS A 37 -11.26 -22.55 -1.22
CA LYS A 37 -12.45 -21.84 -0.72
C LYS A 37 -12.10 -20.56 0.05
N ARG A 38 -10.97 -20.56 0.75
CA ARG A 38 -10.42 -19.38 1.44
C ARG A 38 -9.65 -18.42 0.52
N GLY A 39 -9.51 -18.77 -0.76
CA GLY A 39 -8.82 -17.98 -1.77
C GLY A 39 -7.29 -17.98 -1.67
N VAL A 40 -6.68 -18.84 -0.87
CA VAL A 40 -5.21 -18.89 -0.67
C VAL A 40 -4.52 -19.98 -1.49
N ALA A 41 -5.29 -20.78 -2.23
CA ALA A 41 -4.80 -21.81 -3.12
C ALA A 41 -5.61 -21.87 -4.42
N LEU A 42 -4.98 -22.35 -5.48
CA LEU A 42 -5.64 -22.75 -6.73
C LEU A 42 -5.21 -24.16 -7.09
N ILE A 43 -6.20 -25.03 -7.28
CA ILE A 43 -5.99 -26.46 -7.55
C ILE A 43 -6.41 -26.82 -8.97
N GLY A 44 -5.85 -27.91 -9.50
CA GLY A 44 -6.23 -28.43 -10.82
C GLY A 44 -5.76 -27.54 -11.97
N LEU A 45 -4.57 -26.97 -11.83
CA LEU A 45 -3.91 -26.16 -12.85
C LEU A 45 -3.07 -27.04 -13.78
N LYS A 46 -2.77 -26.54 -14.97
CA LYS A 46 -1.79 -27.10 -15.91
C LYS A 46 -0.83 -26.02 -16.38
N VAL A 47 0.39 -26.41 -16.74
CA VAL A 47 1.36 -25.53 -17.38
C VAL A 47 1.00 -25.40 -18.86
N THR A 48 0.67 -24.19 -19.32
CA THR A 48 0.35 -23.91 -20.72
C THR A 48 1.51 -23.31 -21.51
N GLY A 49 2.52 -22.78 -20.82
CA GLY A 49 3.70 -22.20 -21.45
C GLY A 49 4.85 -22.02 -20.47
N MET A 50 6.07 -22.11 -21.00
CA MET A 50 7.31 -21.79 -20.28
C MET A 50 8.15 -20.87 -21.15
N ARG A 51 8.65 -19.76 -20.58
CA ARG A 51 9.47 -18.79 -21.30
C ARG A 51 10.53 -18.16 -20.41
N THR A 52 11.51 -17.51 -21.02
CA THR A 52 12.55 -16.78 -20.29
C THR A 52 12.07 -15.38 -19.88
N GLY A 53 12.20 -15.05 -18.58
CA GLY A 53 11.94 -13.73 -18.01
C GLY A 53 13.21 -12.97 -17.62
N LEU A 54 13.04 -11.76 -17.09
CA LEU A 54 14.14 -10.88 -16.63
C LEU A 54 15.08 -11.61 -15.65
N GLY A 55 16.39 -11.43 -15.80
CA GLY A 55 17.41 -12.11 -15.01
C GLY A 55 17.63 -13.57 -15.43
N GLY A 56 17.05 -14.00 -16.56
CA GLY A 56 17.09 -15.38 -17.04
C GLY A 56 16.31 -16.35 -16.16
N LYS A 57 15.22 -15.90 -15.53
CA LYS A 57 14.32 -16.74 -14.72
C LYS A 57 13.33 -17.49 -15.60
N ASN A 58 12.91 -18.68 -15.17
CA ASN A 58 11.85 -19.44 -15.84
C ASN A 58 10.49 -18.89 -15.45
N LEU A 59 9.74 -18.37 -16.42
CA LEU A 59 8.34 -17.99 -16.28
C LEU A 59 7.46 -19.16 -16.69
N VAL A 60 6.54 -19.54 -15.82
CA VAL A 60 5.60 -20.64 -16.01
C VAL A 60 4.20 -20.08 -16.03
N ASP A 61 3.46 -20.35 -17.11
CA ASP A 61 2.06 -19.97 -17.28
C ASP A 61 1.14 -21.10 -16.83
N LEU A 62 0.22 -20.77 -15.93
CA LEU A 62 -0.72 -21.70 -15.30
C LEU A 62 -2.16 -21.31 -15.63
N GLU A 63 -2.93 -22.29 -16.10
CA GLU A 63 -4.36 -22.16 -16.41
C GLU A 63 -5.13 -23.37 -15.86
N LEU A 64 -6.46 -23.28 -15.76
CA LEU A 64 -7.27 -24.43 -15.32
C LEU A 64 -7.13 -25.61 -16.27
N ALA A 65 -6.84 -26.79 -15.73
CA ALA A 65 -6.68 -28.00 -16.54
C ALA A 65 -8.01 -28.45 -17.17
N ASN A 66 -9.09 -28.43 -16.38
CA ASN A 66 -10.44 -28.85 -16.75
C ASN A 66 -11.46 -27.77 -16.32
N PRO A 67 -11.66 -26.70 -17.08
CA PRO A 67 -12.61 -25.65 -16.74
C PRO A 67 -14.06 -26.14 -16.89
N THR A 68 -14.90 -25.80 -15.92
CA THR A 68 -16.35 -26.11 -15.93
C THR A 68 -17.22 -24.95 -16.38
N ARG A 69 -16.64 -23.74 -16.50
CA ARG A 69 -17.31 -22.49 -16.88
C ARG A 69 -16.66 -21.90 -18.14
N SER A 70 -17.44 -21.13 -18.90
CA SER A 70 -16.97 -20.32 -20.03
C SER A 70 -17.35 -18.85 -19.77
N PRO A 71 -16.38 -17.92 -19.66
CA PRO A 71 -14.93 -18.14 -19.73
C PRO A 71 -14.37 -18.97 -18.57
N PRO A 72 -13.20 -19.63 -18.74
CA PRO A 72 -12.59 -20.51 -17.74
C PRO A 72 -11.92 -19.69 -16.62
N THR A 73 -12.71 -18.95 -15.85
CA THR A 73 -12.20 -18.10 -14.77
C THR A 73 -11.82 -18.92 -13.53
N PHE A 74 -10.75 -18.51 -12.85
CA PHE A 74 -10.40 -19.02 -11.54
C PHE A 74 -11.53 -18.76 -10.53
N PRO A 75 -11.69 -19.61 -9.52
CA PRO A 75 -12.51 -19.27 -8.36
C PRO A 75 -11.91 -18.05 -7.65
N PRO A 76 -12.73 -17.28 -6.89
CA PRO A 76 -12.26 -16.10 -6.15
C PRO A 76 -11.03 -16.42 -5.30
N HIS A 77 -9.96 -15.63 -5.43
CA HIS A 77 -8.70 -15.85 -4.74
C HIS A 77 -8.00 -14.56 -4.35
N LYS A 78 -7.11 -14.67 -3.36
CA LYS A 78 -6.27 -13.59 -2.80
C LYS A 78 -4.81 -13.66 -3.31
N ILE A 79 -4.54 -14.51 -4.31
CA ILE A 79 -3.24 -14.58 -4.99
C ILE A 79 -3.12 -13.40 -5.96
N SER A 80 -2.10 -12.59 -5.76
CA SER A 80 -1.84 -11.35 -6.49
C SER A 80 -0.43 -11.33 -7.04
N THR A 81 -0.16 -10.43 -8.00
CA THR A 81 1.19 -10.25 -8.51
C THR A 81 2.16 -10.00 -7.36
N GLY A 82 3.26 -10.74 -7.38
CA GLY A 82 4.42 -10.80 -6.50
C GLY A 82 4.21 -11.41 -5.12
N ASP A 83 3.06 -12.06 -4.90
CA ASP A 83 2.95 -13.07 -3.85
C ASP A 83 3.97 -14.19 -4.10
N ILE A 84 4.49 -14.75 -3.01
CA ILE A 84 5.27 -15.98 -3.08
C ILE A 84 4.28 -17.13 -3.11
N VAL A 85 4.40 -17.99 -4.12
CA VAL A 85 3.59 -19.20 -4.25
C VAL A 85 4.48 -20.42 -4.28
N GLY A 86 4.03 -21.46 -3.59
CA GLY A 86 4.55 -22.79 -3.76
C GLY A 86 3.78 -23.51 -4.86
N LEU A 87 4.48 -24.29 -5.67
CA LEU A 87 3.95 -25.07 -6.78
C LEU A 87 4.24 -26.54 -6.49
N ASP A 88 3.21 -27.37 -6.56
CA ASP A 88 3.30 -28.81 -6.29
C ASP A 88 2.35 -29.61 -7.20
N GLU A 89 2.59 -30.91 -7.33
CA GLU A 89 1.73 -31.85 -8.07
C GLU A 89 0.35 -31.95 -7.39
N TYR A 90 -0.72 -31.91 -8.18
CA TYR A 90 -2.09 -32.08 -7.65
C TYR A 90 -2.63 -33.50 -7.91
N LYS A 91 -2.68 -34.32 -6.86
CA LYS A 91 -3.25 -35.68 -6.88
C LYS A 91 -4.68 -35.66 -6.34
N LYS A 92 -5.66 -36.03 -7.17
CA LYS A 92 -7.08 -36.13 -6.77
C LYS A 92 -7.35 -37.24 -5.72
N ASP A 93 -6.47 -38.24 -5.59
CA ASP A 93 -6.81 -39.55 -4.99
C ASP A 93 -6.11 -39.92 -3.66
N LYS A 94 -5.96 -39.00 -2.69
CA LYS A 94 -5.65 -39.41 -1.30
C LYS A 94 -6.62 -38.79 -0.30
N GLN A 95 -7.82 -39.37 -0.23
CA GLN A 95 -8.81 -39.13 0.82
C GLN A 95 -8.56 -39.91 2.12
N THR A 96 -7.44 -40.62 2.29
CA THR A 96 -7.20 -41.42 3.49
C THR A 96 -5.90 -41.01 4.20
N GLY A 97 -6.07 -40.38 5.36
CA GLY A 97 -5.07 -40.32 6.45
C GLY A 97 -3.90 -39.36 6.24
N LYS A 98 -3.91 -38.23 6.98
CA LYS A 98 -2.82 -37.25 7.12
C LYS A 98 -2.24 -36.80 5.77
N SER A 99 -2.81 -35.73 5.21
CA SER A 99 -2.18 -35.01 4.11
C SER A 99 -0.73 -34.71 4.47
N LYS A 100 0.23 -35.13 3.62
CA LYS A 100 1.59 -34.62 3.75
C LYS A 100 1.50 -33.09 3.76
N PRO A 101 2.19 -32.41 4.69
CA PRO A 101 2.25 -30.95 4.66
C PRO A 101 2.69 -30.53 3.26
N PHE A 102 2.10 -29.45 2.75
CA PHE A 102 2.44 -28.90 1.44
C PHE A 102 3.97 -28.75 1.36
N GLY A 103 4.62 -29.65 0.62
CA GLY A 103 6.06 -29.65 0.45
C GLY A 103 6.34 -28.83 -0.77
N SER A 104 6.54 -27.52 -0.61
CA SER A 104 6.82 -26.61 -1.73
C SER A 104 8.18 -26.92 -2.35
N GLN A 105 8.28 -28.03 -3.11
CA GLN A 105 9.50 -28.45 -3.79
C GLN A 105 9.88 -27.41 -4.85
N TRP A 106 8.88 -26.72 -5.41
CA TRP A 106 9.07 -25.52 -6.21
C TRP A 106 8.36 -24.34 -5.55
N SER A 107 9.03 -23.20 -5.58
CA SER A 107 8.46 -21.93 -5.19
C SER A 107 8.81 -20.88 -6.22
N GLY A 108 8.00 -19.84 -6.29
CA GLY A 108 8.23 -18.73 -7.18
C GLY A 108 7.45 -17.51 -6.76
N VAL A 109 7.72 -16.43 -7.48
CA VAL A 109 7.04 -15.15 -7.29
C VAL A 109 6.01 -15.01 -8.41
N VAL A 110 4.76 -14.70 -8.07
CA VAL A 110 3.74 -14.43 -9.07
C VAL A 110 4.16 -13.20 -9.88
N VAL A 111 4.29 -13.35 -11.19
CA VAL A 111 4.71 -12.31 -12.13
C VAL A 111 3.50 -11.66 -12.76
N ARG A 112 2.40 -12.39 -12.91
CA ARG A 112 1.13 -11.88 -13.44
C ARG A 112 0.00 -12.72 -12.89
N ALA A 113 -1.07 -12.09 -12.45
CA ALA A 113 -2.32 -12.75 -12.11
C ALA A 113 -3.45 -12.09 -12.91
N THR A 114 -4.26 -12.91 -13.56
CA THR A 114 -5.48 -12.53 -14.28
C THR A 114 -6.56 -13.54 -13.93
N ASP A 115 -7.82 -13.27 -14.27
CA ASP A 115 -8.93 -14.16 -13.94
C ASP A 115 -8.82 -15.55 -14.58
N THR A 116 -8.00 -15.73 -15.63
CA THR A 116 -7.89 -17.00 -16.35
C THR A 116 -6.48 -17.59 -16.35
N LYS A 117 -5.47 -16.79 -16.00
CA LYS A 117 -4.05 -17.16 -16.11
C LYS A 117 -3.18 -16.57 -15.02
N ILE A 118 -2.31 -17.39 -14.44
CA ILE A 118 -1.26 -16.98 -13.50
C ILE A 118 0.10 -17.30 -14.08
N THR A 119 1.00 -16.32 -14.14
CA THR A 119 2.41 -16.53 -14.48
C THR A 119 3.24 -16.50 -13.21
N VAL A 120 4.09 -17.51 -13.00
CA VAL A 120 5.02 -17.61 -11.86
C VAL A 120 6.47 -17.58 -12.35
N ALA A 121 7.30 -16.71 -11.78
CA ALA A 121 8.76 -16.78 -11.92
C ALA A 121 9.33 -17.74 -10.88
N LEU A 122 9.80 -18.90 -11.31
CA LEU A 122 10.39 -19.89 -10.40
C LEU A 122 11.68 -19.35 -9.75
N SER A 123 11.86 -19.67 -8.48
CA SER A 123 13.05 -19.32 -7.70
C SER A 123 14.28 -20.15 -8.09
N HIS A 124 14.06 -21.37 -8.60
CA HIS A 124 15.10 -22.31 -8.99
C HIS A 124 15.03 -22.62 -10.48
N ASP A 125 16.20 -22.81 -11.08
CA ASP A 125 16.34 -23.21 -12.49
C ASP A 125 16.07 -24.71 -12.71
N ASN A 126 15.60 -25.42 -11.68
CA ASN A 126 15.30 -26.85 -11.70
C ASN A 126 14.14 -27.16 -12.66
N GLU A 127 14.22 -28.33 -13.30
CA GLU A 127 13.18 -28.82 -14.19
C GLU A 127 11.87 -29.04 -13.42
N LEU A 128 10.75 -28.62 -14.02
CA LEU A 128 9.42 -29.02 -13.58
C LEU A 128 9.12 -30.41 -14.15
N PRO A 129 8.87 -31.43 -13.32
CA PRO A 129 8.53 -32.76 -13.79
C PRO A 129 7.26 -32.74 -14.65
N PRO A 130 7.14 -33.61 -15.68
CA PRO A 130 5.95 -33.69 -16.51
C PRO A 130 4.64 -33.83 -15.72
N GLU A 131 4.67 -34.56 -14.60
CA GLU A 131 3.52 -34.79 -13.73
C GLU A 131 3.00 -33.47 -13.12
N VAL A 132 3.93 -32.59 -12.72
CA VAL A 132 3.60 -31.24 -12.21
C VAL A 132 3.11 -30.34 -13.34
N GLN A 133 3.67 -30.48 -14.54
CA GLN A 133 3.25 -29.70 -15.71
C GLN A 133 1.81 -30.05 -16.15
N GLU A 134 1.44 -31.34 -16.14
CA GLU A 134 0.10 -31.78 -16.51
C GLU A 134 -0.95 -31.39 -15.47
N ARG A 135 -0.61 -31.51 -14.18
CA ARG A 135 -1.55 -31.26 -13.10
C ARG A 135 -0.89 -30.76 -11.82
N CYS A 136 -1.02 -29.47 -11.57
CA CYS A 136 -0.45 -28.82 -10.39
C CYS A 136 -1.49 -28.07 -9.56
N GLN A 137 -1.03 -27.67 -8.38
CA GLN A 137 -1.68 -26.72 -7.50
C GLN A 137 -0.68 -25.64 -7.10
N ILE A 138 -1.18 -24.44 -6.87
CA ILE A 138 -0.40 -23.37 -6.24
C ILE A 138 -1.03 -22.97 -4.92
N VAL A 139 -0.17 -22.62 -3.98
CA VAL A 139 -0.54 -22.20 -2.63
C VAL A 139 0.27 -20.97 -2.26
N LYS A 140 -0.39 -19.95 -1.71
CA LYS A 140 0.27 -18.74 -1.21
C LYS A 140 1.14 -19.08 0.01
N LEU A 141 2.40 -18.66 -0.03
CA LEU A 141 3.39 -18.84 1.03
C LEU A 141 3.67 -17.51 1.74
N ALA A 142 4.28 -17.58 2.92
CA ALA A 142 4.73 -16.40 3.64
C ALA A 142 5.83 -15.66 2.86
N ASN A 143 5.76 -14.34 2.82
CA ASN A 143 6.72 -13.52 2.09
C ASN A 143 7.90 -13.12 2.99
N ASN A 144 8.92 -13.97 3.05
CA ASN A 144 10.11 -13.70 3.87
C ASN A 144 11.03 -12.64 3.26
N ILE A 145 10.94 -12.38 1.95
CA ILE A 145 11.90 -11.55 1.21
C ILE A 145 11.87 -10.10 1.71
N THR A 146 10.69 -9.58 2.03
CA THR A 146 10.52 -8.22 2.57
C THR A 146 11.20 -8.07 3.93
N TYR A 147 10.98 -9.03 4.84
CA TYR A 147 11.64 -9.03 6.15
C TYR A 147 13.15 -9.21 6.05
N ASP A 148 13.63 -10.11 5.20
CA ASP A 148 15.06 -10.35 5.02
C ASP A 148 15.79 -9.09 4.50
N ARG A 149 15.14 -8.29 3.65
CA ARG A 149 15.67 -7.01 3.18
C ARG A 149 15.75 -5.98 4.30
N MET A 150 14.72 -5.88 5.14
CA MET A 150 14.73 -4.99 6.31
C MET A 150 15.85 -5.37 7.28
N LEU A 151 15.99 -6.65 7.60
CA LEU A 151 17.06 -7.14 8.48
C LEU A 151 18.45 -6.86 7.91
N THR A 152 18.65 -7.12 6.62
CA THR A 152 19.91 -6.81 5.91
C THR A 152 20.22 -5.30 5.98
N ALA A 153 19.21 -4.44 5.80
CA ALA A 153 19.40 -2.99 5.88
C ALA A 153 19.77 -2.54 7.30
N LEU A 154 19.18 -3.12 8.34
CA LEU A 154 19.53 -2.85 9.73
C LEU A 154 20.97 -3.27 10.07
N GLU A 155 21.44 -4.40 9.53
CA GLU A 155 22.83 -4.84 9.66
C GLU A 155 23.81 -3.91 8.92
N GLN A 156 23.44 -3.48 7.71
CA GLN A 156 24.21 -2.48 6.97
C GLN A 156 24.27 -1.15 7.70
N LEU A 157 23.15 -0.71 8.29
CA LEU A 157 23.10 0.49 9.11
C LEU A 157 24.08 0.41 10.27
N ARG A 158 24.19 -0.74 10.94
CA ARG A 158 25.13 -0.94 12.05
C ARG A 158 26.59 -0.68 11.65
N SER A 159 26.98 -1.09 10.45
CA SER A 159 28.34 -0.90 9.95
C SER A 159 28.58 0.47 9.30
N ALA A 160 27.58 1.03 8.62
CA ALA A 160 27.70 2.28 7.86
C ALA A 160 27.41 3.55 8.68
N ALA A 161 26.57 3.48 9.72
CA ALA A 161 26.14 4.64 10.48
C ALA A 161 27.28 5.53 11.02
N PRO A 162 28.41 4.98 11.52
CA PRO A 162 29.50 5.81 12.05
C PRO A 162 30.13 6.76 11.01
N SER A 163 30.09 6.43 9.72
CA SER A 163 30.69 7.22 8.63
C SER A 163 29.66 7.86 7.69
N HIS A 164 28.38 7.51 7.82
CA HIS A 164 27.31 8.00 6.96
C HIS A 164 26.66 9.27 7.55
N GLY A 165 26.95 10.44 6.98
CA GLY A 165 26.50 11.73 7.52
C GLY A 165 24.98 11.84 7.76
N LEU A 166 24.16 11.33 6.83
CA LEU A 166 22.71 11.23 7.01
C LEU A 166 22.32 10.25 8.13
N GLY A 167 23.02 9.11 8.22
CA GLY A 167 22.76 8.09 9.22
C GLY A 167 22.99 8.60 10.64
N GLN A 168 24.07 9.37 10.85
CA GLN A 168 24.36 10.03 12.12
C GLN A 168 23.23 10.99 12.56
N VAL A 169 22.68 11.78 11.64
CA VAL A 169 21.55 12.68 11.91
C VAL A 169 20.29 11.87 12.22
N LEU A 170 19.96 10.89 11.40
CA LEU A 170 18.74 10.09 11.59
C LEU A 170 18.78 9.24 12.86
N LEU A 171 19.96 8.93 13.40
CA LEU A 171 20.16 8.20 14.65
C LEU A 171 20.35 9.09 15.88
N GLY A 172 20.29 10.43 15.72
CA GLY A 172 20.46 11.38 16.83
C GLY A 172 21.89 11.52 17.35
N GLN A 173 22.89 11.09 16.58
CA GLN A 173 24.31 11.22 16.96
C GLN A 173 24.85 12.64 16.74
N ARG A 174 24.23 13.38 15.80
CA ARG A 174 24.48 14.81 15.58
C ARG A 174 23.17 15.50 15.17
N PRO A 175 22.98 16.80 15.50
CA PRO A 175 21.82 17.53 15.05
C PRO A 175 21.83 17.72 13.52
N PRO A 176 20.66 17.89 12.87
CA PRO A 176 20.59 18.30 11.48
C PRO A 176 21.19 19.69 11.31
N SER A 177 21.86 19.92 10.19
CA SER A 177 22.40 21.26 9.88
C SER A 177 21.25 22.22 9.55
N PRO A 178 21.31 23.50 9.95
CA PRO A 178 20.31 24.49 9.55
C PRO A 178 20.16 24.54 8.02
N PRO A 179 18.92 24.64 7.49
CA PRO A 179 18.72 24.71 6.05
C PRO A 179 19.33 25.99 5.49
N GLN A 180 19.98 25.89 4.32
CA GLN A 180 20.44 27.05 3.58
C GLN A 180 19.24 27.80 2.98
N GLU A 181 19.27 29.12 3.04
CA GLU A 181 18.27 29.96 2.36
C GLU A 181 18.41 29.81 0.84
N VAL A 182 17.31 29.48 0.17
CA VAL A 182 17.24 29.35 -1.28
C VAL A 182 16.49 30.56 -1.81
N SER A 183 17.24 31.61 -2.19
CA SER A 183 16.70 32.78 -2.89
C SER A 183 16.57 32.52 -4.39
N ASP A 184 15.73 33.30 -5.07
CA ASP A 184 15.62 33.36 -6.53
C ASP A 184 15.28 32.03 -7.24
N LEU A 185 14.54 31.14 -6.56
CA LEU A 185 14.05 29.90 -7.15
C LEU A 185 12.94 30.20 -8.19
N GLN A 186 13.20 29.87 -9.45
CA GLN A 186 12.15 29.84 -10.48
C GLN A 186 11.40 28.51 -10.38
N PHE A 187 10.14 28.58 -9.96
CA PHE A 187 9.26 27.42 -9.90
C PHE A 187 8.87 26.99 -11.30
N PHE A 188 8.86 25.69 -11.55
CA PHE A 188 8.34 25.19 -12.82
C PHE A 188 6.81 25.17 -12.87
N ASP A 189 6.16 25.04 -11.72
CA ASP A 189 4.72 25.13 -11.55
C ASP A 189 4.37 26.42 -10.80
N GLU A 190 3.86 27.41 -11.53
CA GLU A 190 3.48 28.71 -10.98
C GLU A 190 2.20 28.64 -10.13
N SER A 191 1.41 27.57 -10.27
CA SER A 191 0.14 27.38 -9.55
C SER A 191 0.31 26.96 -8.09
N LEU A 192 1.53 26.60 -7.68
CA LEU A 192 1.82 26.23 -6.30
C LEU A 192 1.50 27.39 -5.34
N ASN A 193 0.80 27.08 -4.25
CA ASN A 193 0.53 28.06 -3.20
C ASN A 193 1.79 28.31 -2.35
N GLU A 194 1.74 29.34 -1.50
CA GLU A 194 2.91 29.74 -0.70
C GLU A 194 3.37 28.66 0.29
N SER A 195 2.47 27.84 0.85
CA SER A 195 2.86 26.75 1.76
C SER A 195 3.64 25.64 1.02
N GLN A 196 3.27 25.37 -0.23
CA GLN A 196 3.98 24.42 -1.10
C GLN A 196 5.32 24.98 -1.56
N LYS A 197 5.37 26.27 -1.95
CA LYS A 197 6.62 26.96 -2.32
C LYS A 197 7.61 27.03 -1.16
N ASP A 198 7.14 27.32 0.06
CA ASP A 198 7.98 27.27 1.26
C ASP A 198 8.53 25.86 1.52
N ALA A 199 7.67 24.83 1.43
CA ALA A 199 8.11 23.44 1.56
C ALA A 199 9.16 23.06 0.51
N VAL A 200 9.03 23.51 -0.74
CA VAL A 200 10.02 23.30 -1.81
C VAL A 200 11.34 23.99 -1.47
N ARG A 201 11.34 25.29 -1.15
CA ARG A 201 12.56 26.04 -0.79
C ARG A 201 13.28 25.39 0.40
N PHE A 202 12.52 25.04 1.44
CA PHE A 202 13.03 24.36 2.61
C PHE A 202 13.64 23.00 2.27
N ALA A 203 12.92 22.18 1.49
CA ALA A 203 13.40 20.85 1.09
C ALA A 203 14.65 20.93 0.22
N LEU A 204 14.81 21.95 -0.63
CA LEU A 204 16.02 22.17 -1.41
C LEU A 204 17.20 22.65 -0.55
N GLY A 205 16.94 23.57 0.39
CA GLY A 205 17.94 24.16 1.30
C GLY A 205 18.44 23.24 2.42
N ALA A 206 17.66 22.22 2.80
CA ALA A 206 18.08 21.26 3.83
C ALA A 206 19.35 20.49 3.41
N HIS A 207 20.29 20.28 4.33
CA HIS A 207 21.52 19.53 4.04
C HIS A 207 21.30 18.02 4.13
N GLU A 208 20.80 17.53 5.26
CA GLU A 208 20.61 16.09 5.48
C GLU A 208 19.17 15.62 5.39
N ILE A 209 18.23 16.31 6.04
CA ILE A 209 16.86 15.83 6.19
C ILE A 209 15.84 16.95 6.05
N ALA A 210 14.76 16.70 5.31
CA ALA A 210 13.57 17.53 5.29
C ALA A 210 12.31 16.66 5.40
N LEU A 211 11.33 17.11 6.17
CA LEU A 211 10.02 16.49 6.32
C LEU A 211 8.97 17.39 5.66
N VAL A 212 8.26 16.86 4.66
CA VAL A 212 7.09 17.50 4.05
C VAL A 212 5.85 16.85 4.65
N HIS A 213 5.22 17.54 5.60
CA HIS A 213 3.97 17.11 6.20
C HIS A 213 2.82 17.55 5.29
N GLY A 214 2.19 16.59 4.62
CA GLY A 214 1.09 16.84 3.69
C GLY A 214 -0.23 16.27 4.19
N PRO A 215 -1.04 17.06 4.92
CA PRO A 215 -2.42 16.71 5.28
C PRO A 215 -3.30 16.35 4.06
N PRO A 216 -4.49 15.75 4.26
CA PRO A 216 -5.40 15.37 3.18
C PRO A 216 -5.70 16.54 2.22
N GLY A 217 -5.65 16.28 0.91
CA GLY A 217 -6.01 17.27 -0.11
C GLY A 217 -4.98 18.38 -0.35
N THR A 218 -3.85 18.44 0.36
CA THR A 218 -2.91 19.59 0.30
C THR A 218 -1.93 19.59 -0.87
N GLY A 219 -2.04 18.66 -1.81
CA GLY A 219 -1.16 18.60 -2.98
C GLY A 219 0.27 18.14 -2.67
N LYS A 220 0.46 17.26 -1.67
CA LYS A 220 1.75 16.65 -1.31
C LYS A 220 2.53 16.13 -2.53
N THR A 221 1.85 15.39 -3.41
CA THR A 221 2.50 14.83 -4.60
C THR A 221 2.91 15.91 -5.62
N TYR A 222 2.13 17.00 -5.77
CA TYR A 222 2.51 18.14 -6.62
C TYR A 222 3.77 18.84 -6.07
N THR A 223 3.82 19.03 -4.76
CA THR A 223 5.00 19.59 -4.08
C THR A 223 6.24 18.71 -4.29
N LEU A 224 6.09 17.39 -4.17
CA LEU A 224 7.19 16.45 -4.43
C LEU A 224 7.66 16.45 -5.88
N VAL A 225 6.74 16.54 -6.85
CA VAL A 225 7.08 16.65 -8.28
C VAL A 225 7.96 17.87 -8.52
N GLU A 226 7.60 19.02 -7.96
CA GLU A 226 8.41 20.24 -8.07
C GLU A 226 9.80 20.05 -7.45
N ILE A 227 9.87 19.51 -6.22
CA ILE A 227 11.15 19.21 -5.55
C ILE A 227 12.04 18.30 -6.41
N ILE A 228 11.47 17.23 -6.98
CA ILE A 228 12.19 16.28 -7.83
C ILE A 228 12.73 16.97 -9.08
N ARG A 229 11.93 17.81 -9.73
CA ARG A 229 12.32 18.55 -10.93
C ARG A 229 13.46 19.53 -10.63
N GLN A 230 13.37 20.27 -9.53
CA GLN A 230 14.40 21.20 -9.11
C GLN A 230 15.73 20.47 -8.81
N LEU A 231 15.68 19.32 -8.12
CA LEU A 231 16.87 18.53 -7.83
C LEU A 231 17.49 17.91 -9.08
N ALA A 232 16.68 17.26 -9.92
CA ALA A 232 17.18 16.50 -11.06
C ALA A 232 17.58 17.40 -12.24
N VAL A 233 16.74 18.38 -12.58
CA VAL A 233 16.91 19.20 -13.80
C VAL A 233 17.80 20.41 -13.55
N VAL A 234 17.58 21.13 -12.44
CA VAL A 234 18.31 22.38 -12.14
C VAL A 234 19.64 22.08 -11.44
N GLN A 235 19.63 21.21 -10.43
CA GLN A 235 20.83 20.89 -9.66
C GLN A 235 21.63 19.70 -10.21
N GLY A 236 21.11 18.98 -11.23
CA GLY A 236 21.78 17.83 -11.84
C GLY A 236 22.00 16.65 -10.88
N LYS A 237 21.22 16.56 -9.79
CA LYS A 237 21.37 15.54 -8.76
C LYS A 237 20.74 14.22 -9.19
N LYS A 238 21.35 13.10 -8.82
CA LYS A 238 20.74 11.77 -9.00
C LYS A 238 19.75 11.51 -7.86
N VAL A 239 18.48 11.35 -8.21
CA VAL A 239 17.37 11.24 -7.24
C VAL A 239 16.81 9.82 -7.22
N LEU A 240 16.74 9.22 -6.02
CA LEU A 240 15.99 8.01 -5.77
C LEU A 240 14.66 8.37 -5.11
N VAL A 241 13.54 7.99 -5.73
CA VAL A 241 12.21 8.17 -5.18
C VAL A 241 11.63 6.83 -4.78
N CYS A 242 11.16 6.74 -3.54
CA CYS A 242 10.61 5.53 -2.96
C CYS A 242 9.24 5.76 -2.34
N GLY A 243 8.48 4.67 -2.20
CA GLY A 243 7.24 4.61 -1.41
C GLY A 243 6.95 3.19 -0.94
N PRO A 244 6.07 3.00 0.05
CA PRO A 244 5.75 1.68 0.58
C PRO A 244 4.89 0.84 -0.39
N SER A 245 4.09 1.46 -1.25
CA SER A 245 3.17 0.78 -2.17
C SER A 245 3.45 1.09 -3.65
N ASN A 246 3.05 0.19 -4.57
CA ASN A 246 3.21 0.47 -6.02
C ASN A 246 2.37 1.69 -6.45
N ILE A 247 1.15 1.83 -5.93
CA ILE A 247 0.26 2.95 -6.26
C ILE A 247 0.91 4.29 -5.88
N SER A 248 1.51 4.39 -4.68
CA SER A 248 2.17 5.63 -4.25
C SER A 248 3.26 6.08 -5.21
N VAL A 249 4.08 5.15 -5.70
CA VAL A 249 5.18 5.48 -6.60
C VAL A 249 4.73 5.66 -8.05
N ASP A 250 3.72 4.91 -8.50
CA ASP A 250 3.21 5.04 -9.87
C ASP A 250 2.49 6.40 -10.07
N ASN A 251 1.78 6.89 -9.06
CA ASN A 251 1.19 8.24 -9.05
C ASN A 251 2.22 9.36 -9.19
N LEU A 252 3.45 9.15 -8.69
CA LEU A 252 4.57 10.07 -8.90
C LEU A 252 5.14 9.95 -10.31
N VAL A 253 5.30 8.72 -10.82
CA VAL A 253 5.78 8.47 -12.19
C VAL A 253 4.84 9.13 -13.21
N GLU A 254 3.52 8.99 -13.06
CA GLU A 254 2.54 9.54 -13.99
C GLU A 254 2.61 11.08 -14.09
N ARG A 255 2.87 11.75 -12.96
CA ARG A 255 3.05 13.21 -12.94
C ARG A 255 4.40 13.62 -13.51
N LEU A 256 5.47 12.90 -13.19
CA LEU A 256 6.82 13.19 -13.68
C LEU A 256 7.01 12.90 -15.17
N ALA A 257 6.33 11.87 -15.69
CA ALA A 257 6.36 11.44 -17.09
C ALA A 257 6.00 12.56 -18.08
N ARG A 258 5.19 13.54 -17.65
CA ARG A 258 4.80 14.71 -18.45
C ARG A 258 5.93 15.71 -18.67
N HIS A 259 7.05 15.53 -17.98
CA HIS A 259 8.20 16.42 -18.04
C HIS A 259 9.40 15.73 -18.67
N ARG A 260 10.25 16.50 -19.36
CA ARG A 260 11.45 15.98 -20.04
C ARG A 260 12.53 15.64 -19.02
N MET A 261 12.58 14.37 -18.59
CA MET A 261 13.63 13.83 -17.71
C MET A 261 13.81 12.33 -17.95
N ASN A 262 15.02 11.81 -17.69
CA ASN A 262 15.28 10.37 -17.80
C ASN A 262 14.75 9.65 -16.56
N LEU A 263 13.52 9.15 -16.66
CA LEU A 263 12.78 8.51 -15.59
C LEU A 263 12.81 6.98 -15.73
N VAL A 264 13.18 6.28 -14.66
CA VAL A 264 13.18 4.80 -14.63
C VAL A 264 12.42 4.27 -13.43
N ARG A 265 11.32 3.55 -13.69
CA ARG A 265 10.49 2.87 -12.68
C ARG A 265 10.95 1.41 -12.51
N VAL A 266 11.56 1.10 -11.37
CA VAL A 266 12.01 -0.24 -11.02
C VAL A 266 10.90 -1.00 -10.31
N GLY A 267 10.35 -1.99 -11.00
CA GLY A 267 9.28 -2.83 -10.49
C GLY A 267 8.87 -3.86 -11.53
N HIS A 268 8.05 -4.82 -11.12
CA HIS A 268 7.52 -5.77 -12.08
C HIS A 268 6.39 -5.10 -12.89
N PRO A 269 6.38 -5.18 -14.24
CA PRO A 269 5.36 -4.53 -15.07
C PRO A 269 3.92 -4.83 -14.65
N ALA A 270 3.59 -6.06 -14.24
CA ALA A 270 2.24 -6.40 -13.80
C ALA A 270 1.83 -5.84 -12.41
N ARG A 271 2.71 -5.11 -11.71
CA ARG A 271 2.40 -4.34 -10.50
C ARG A 271 2.41 -2.83 -10.75
N ILE A 272 2.75 -2.43 -11.97
CA ILE A 272 2.90 -1.04 -12.38
C ILE A 272 1.64 -0.64 -13.14
N LEU A 273 1.10 0.55 -12.86
CA LEU A 273 -0.08 1.04 -13.56
C LEU A 273 0.16 1.11 -15.08
N PRO A 274 -0.86 0.79 -15.92
CA PRO A 274 -0.71 0.80 -17.37
C PRO A 274 -0.16 2.11 -17.95
N THR A 275 -0.58 3.25 -17.37
CA THR A 275 -0.19 4.60 -17.81
C THR A 275 1.29 4.90 -17.63
N VAL A 276 2.01 4.15 -16.78
CA VAL A 276 3.43 4.37 -16.48
C VAL A 276 4.33 3.20 -16.89
N LEU A 277 3.78 2.20 -17.58
CA LEU A 277 4.51 1.00 -18.01
C LEU A 277 5.71 1.32 -18.90
N GLU A 278 5.61 2.31 -19.77
CA GLU A 278 6.69 2.71 -20.68
C GLU A 278 7.97 3.16 -19.95
N HIS A 279 7.82 3.64 -18.71
CA HIS A 279 8.94 4.02 -17.84
C HIS A 279 9.51 2.85 -17.04
N SER A 280 8.93 1.64 -17.14
CA SER A 280 9.40 0.50 -16.37
C SER A 280 10.76 0.01 -16.86
N LEU A 281 11.64 -0.38 -15.92
CA LEU A 281 12.98 -0.87 -16.23
C LEU A 281 12.96 -2.05 -17.22
N ASP A 282 12.00 -2.97 -17.09
CA ASP A 282 11.86 -4.11 -18.00
C ASP A 282 11.46 -3.69 -19.41
N ILE A 283 10.67 -2.62 -19.57
CA ILE A 283 10.26 -2.14 -20.89
C ILE A 283 11.41 -1.35 -21.52
N ILE A 284 12.01 -0.40 -20.80
CA ILE A 284 13.13 0.42 -21.29
C ILE A 284 14.31 -0.46 -21.74
N THR A 285 14.67 -1.47 -20.96
CA THR A 285 15.80 -2.37 -21.30
C THR A 285 15.53 -3.21 -22.55
N ARG A 286 14.27 -3.44 -22.92
CA ARG A 286 13.90 -4.17 -24.15
C ARG A 286 13.78 -3.28 -25.37
N THR A 287 13.42 -2.01 -25.18
CA THR A 287 13.17 -1.07 -26.27
C THR A 287 14.39 -0.22 -26.61
N CYS A 288 15.37 -0.09 -25.71
CA CYS A 288 16.62 0.62 -26.00
C CYS A 288 17.49 -0.11 -27.04
N ASP A 289 18.35 0.64 -27.71
CA ASP A 289 19.23 0.12 -28.78
C ASP A 289 20.11 -1.03 -28.29
N SER A 290 20.71 -0.89 -27.09
CA SER A 290 21.51 -1.94 -26.44
C SER A 290 20.69 -3.20 -26.11
N GLY A 291 19.36 -3.07 -25.96
CA GLY A 291 18.42 -4.16 -25.68
C GLY A 291 18.17 -5.10 -26.85
N GLN A 292 18.32 -4.63 -28.08
CA GLN A 292 18.11 -5.45 -29.29
C GLN A 292 19.07 -6.65 -29.31
N ILE A 293 20.31 -6.45 -28.87
CA ILE A 293 21.34 -7.50 -28.77
C ILE A 293 20.94 -8.59 -27.77
N VAL A 294 20.20 -8.22 -26.72
CA VAL A 294 19.71 -9.16 -25.69
C VAL A 294 18.51 -9.96 -26.21
N ALA A 295 17.72 -9.38 -27.11
CA ALA A 295 16.55 -10.02 -27.70
C ALA A 295 16.93 -11.25 -28.56
N ASP A 296 18.04 -11.20 -29.30
CA ASP A 296 18.52 -12.33 -30.10
C ASP A 296 18.88 -13.55 -29.24
N VAL A 297 19.62 -13.34 -28.15
CA VAL A 297 19.99 -14.41 -27.22
C VAL A 297 18.74 -15.00 -26.54
N ARG A 298 17.76 -14.14 -26.21
CA ARG A 298 16.48 -14.59 -25.65
C ARG A 298 15.70 -15.48 -26.62
N ARG A 299 15.63 -15.09 -27.90
CA ARG A 299 14.96 -15.89 -28.93
C ARG A 299 15.61 -17.27 -29.05
N GLU A 300 16.94 -17.33 -29.07
CA GLU A 300 17.68 -18.60 -29.14
C GLU A 300 17.42 -19.48 -27.89
N MET A 301 17.29 -18.89 -26.71
CA MET A 301 16.93 -19.61 -25.49
C MET A 301 15.52 -20.21 -25.56
N ASP A 302 14.54 -19.42 -25.99
CA ASP A 302 13.14 -19.87 -26.09
C ASP A 302 13.00 -20.96 -27.18
N GLU A 303 13.73 -20.87 -28.29
CA GLU A 303 13.83 -21.94 -29.30
C GLU A 303 14.47 -23.22 -28.73
N THR A 304 15.52 -23.09 -27.92
CA THR A 304 16.18 -24.23 -27.27
C THR A 304 15.25 -24.91 -26.26
N LEU A 305 14.48 -24.15 -25.49
CA LEU A 305 13.44 -24.68 -24.60
C LEU A 305 12.35 -25.44 -25.39
N ALA A 306 11.92 -24.90 -26.53
CA ALA A 306 10.95 -25.57 -27.39
C ALA A 306 11.51 -26.85 -28.05
N LYS A 307 12.82 -26.93 -28.31
CA LYS A 307 13.49 -28.16 -28.76
C LYS A 307 13.53 -29.19 -27.64
N ILE A 308 13.91 -28.79 -26.42
CA ILE A 308 13.98 -29.67 -25.25
C ILE A 308 12.65 -30.37 -24.97
N SER A 309 11.52 -29.66 -25.07
CA SER A 309 10.20 -30.25 -24.82
C SER A 309 9.79 -31.31 -25.86
N LYS A 310 10.36 -31.27 -27.07
CA LYS A 310 10.08 -32.21 -28.17
C LYS A 310 11.04 -33.41 -28.20
N THR A 311 12.23 -33.29 -27.60
CA THR A 311 13.27 -34.32 -27.64
C THR A 311 13.01 -35.46 -26.65
N LYS A 312 12.81 -36.68 -27.17
CA LYS A 312 12.59 -37.90 -26.36
C LYS A 312 13.89 -38.57 -25.89
N LYS A 313 15.01 -38.38 -26.58
CA LYS A 313 16.31 -39.02 -26.26
C LYS A 313 17.03 -38.29 -25.13
N ARG A 314 17.38 -39.02 -24.07
CA ARG A 314 18.01 -38.47 -22.85
C ARG A 314 19.38 -37.81 -23.10
N SER A 315 20.20 -38.36 -23.99
CA SER A 315 21.52 -37.82 -24.32
C SER A 315 21.43 -36.46 -25.02
N GLU A 316 20.61 -36.38 -26.06
CA GLU A 316 20.35 -35.15 -26.83
C GLU A 316 19.69 -34.07 -25.96
N ARG A 317 18.77 -34.46 -25.08
CA ARG A 317 18.17 -33.54 -24.10
C ARG A 317 19.23 -32.94 -23.18
N ARG A 318 20.22 -33.73 -22.75
CA ARG A 318 21.33 -33.28 -21.90
C ARG A 318 22.22 -32.25 -22.60
N GLU A 319 22.50 -32.45 -23.89
CA GLU A 319 23.28 -31.50 -24.71
C GLU A 319 22.54 -30.17 -24.87
N LEU A 320 21.24 -30.20 -25.19
CA LEU A 320 20.41 -29.00 -25.26
C LEU A 320 20.35 -28.24 -23.93
N TYR A 321 20.31 -28.94 -22.80
CA TYR A 321 20.40 -28.29 -21.48
C TYR A 321 21.76 -27.63 -21.23
N MET A 322 22.86 -28.22 -21.70
CA MET A 322 24.18 -27.59 -21.61
C MET A 322 24.24 -26.32 -22.47
N HIS A 323 23.75 -26.38 -23.71
CA HIS A 323 23.63 -25.20 -24.57
C HIS A 323 22.78 -24.11 -23.93
N LEU A 324 21.60 -24.46 -23.40
CA LEU A 324 20.72 -23.53 -22.72
C LEU A 324 21.39 -22.88 -21.50
N LYS A 325 22.24 -23.61 -20.77
CA LYS A 325 22.99 -23.08 -19.64
C LYS A 325 24.01 -22.02 -20.08
N ASP A 326 24.69 -22.24 -21.18
CA ASP A 326 25.65 -21.29 -21.74
C ASP A 326 24.95 -20.05 -22.29
N LEU A 327 23.83 -20.22 -23.01
CA LEU A 327 22.98 -19.11 -23.44
C LEU A 327 22.46 -18.30 -22.26
N ARG A 328 22.00 -18.94 -21.18
CA ARG A 328 21.59 -18.24 -19.94
C ARG A 328 22.73 -17.42 -19.33
N LYS A 329 23.96 -17.91 -19.39
CA LYS A 329 25.13 -17.21 -18.86
C LYS A 329 25.44 -15.97 -19.69
N ASP A 330 25.42 -16.08 -21.02
CA ASP A 330 25.63 -14.95 -21.93
C ASP A 330 24.49 -13.94 -21.83
N TYR A 331 23.24 -14.39 -21.87
CA TYR A 331 22.04 -13.55 -21.66
C TYR A 331 22.15 -12.72 -20.39
N ARG A 332 22.43 -13.35 -19.24
CA ARG A 332 22.59 -12.65 -17.96
C ARG A 332 23.75 -11.66 -17.97
N ALA A 333 24.82 -11.92 -18.73
CA ALA A 333 25.96 -11.00 -18.82
C ALA A 333 25.63 -9.77 -19.66
N ARG A 334 24.98 -9.94 -20.81
CA ARG A 334 24.56 -8.84 -21.68
C ARG A 334 23.44 -8.02 -21.04
N GLU A 335 22.42 -8.68 -20.49
CA GLU A 335 21.30 -8.03 -19.80
C GLU A 335 21.79 -7.15 -18.64
N ARG A 336 22.77 -7.61 -17.87
CA ARG A 336 23.39 -6.78 -16.81
C ARG A 336 24.01 -5.48 -17.35
N LYS A 337 24.70 -5.53 -18.50
CA LYS A 337 25.29 -4.32 -19.10
C LYS A 337 24.22 -3.31 -19.51
N VAL A 338 23.15 -3.79 -20.17
CA VAL A 338 22.02 -2.94 -20.59
C VAL A 338 21.29 -2.35 -19.37
N LEU A 339 21.03 -3.18 -18.35
CA LEU A 339 20.46 -2.72 -17.08
C LEU A 339 21.33 -1.63 -16.46
N ASP A 340 22.65 -1.84 -16.42
CA ASP A 340 23.55 -0.88 -15.80
C ASP A 340 23.64 0.44 -16.57
N GLU A 341 23.58 0.41 -17.89
CA GLU A 341 23.53 1.59 -18.77
C GLU A 341 22.26 2.41 -18.51
N VAL A 342 21.08 1.79 -18.63
CA VAL A 342 19.77 2.45 -18.42
C VAL A 342 19.69 3.11 -17.04
N MET A 343 20.13 2.38 -16.01
CA MET A 343 20.04 2.84 -14.63
C MET A 343 21.06 3.93 -14.29
N THR A 344 22.19 3.99 -15.00
CA THR A 344 23.20 5.05 -14.83
C THR A 344 22.80 6.32 -15.59
N GLY A 345 22.14 6.17 -16.73
CA GLY A 345 21.56 7.27 -17.50
C GLY A 345 20.36 7.94 -16.82
N ALA A 346 19.65 7.24 -15.94
CA ALA A 346 18.47 7.76 -15.24
C ALA A 346 18.80 8.97 -14.35
N ASP A 347 18.04 10.06 -14.47
CA ASP A 347 18.11 11.22 -13.58
C ASP A 347 17.32 10.97 -12.30
N VAL A 348 16.15 10.33 -12.48
CA VAL A 348 15.24 9.96 -11.42
C VAL A 348 14.95 8.48 -11.52
N LEU A 349 15.25 7.75 -10.44
CA LEU A 349 14.93 6.34 -10.31
C LEU A 349 13.82 6.16 -9.28
N ILE A 350 12.74 5.49 -9.66
CA ILE A 350 11.56 5.30 -8.81
C ILE A 350 11.35 3.82 -8.51
N SER A 351 11.16 3.44 -7.24
CA SER A 351 10.94 2.06 -6.81
C SER A 351 10.08 2.01 -5.55
N THR A 352 9.45 0.88 -5.22
CA THR A 352 9.02 0.69 -3.83
C THR A 352 10.24 0.58 -2.90
N LEU A 353 10.09 0.89 -1.61
CA LEU A 353 11.17 0.76 -0.61
C LEU A 353 11.79 -0.63 -0.63
N ASN A 354 10.93 -1.65 -0.55
CA ASN A 354 11.35 -3.03 -0.72
C ASN A 354 12.02 -3.31 -2.08
N GLY A 355 11.49 -2.78 -3.19
CA GLY A 355 12.07 -2.94 -4.53
C GLY A 355 13.49 -2.38 -4.65
N CYS A 356 13.82 -1.36 -3.86
CA CYS A 356 15.15 -0.74 -3.79
C CYS A 356 16.21 -1.69 -3.19
N GLY A 357 15.79 -2.72 -2.45
CA GLY A 357 16.65 -3.80 -1.98
C GLY A 357 17.01 -4.85 -3.04
N SER A 358 16.60 -4.66 -4.30
CA SER A 358 16.95 -5.59 -5.39
C SER A 358 18.44 -5.56 -5.73
N LYS A 359 18.97 -6.69 -6.23
CA LYS A 359 20.40 -6.81 -6.59
C LYS A 359 20.87 -5.73 -7.57
N THR A 360 20.00 -5.31 -8.48
CA THR A 360 20.25 -4.24 -9.46
C THR A 360 20.43 -2.87 -8.81
N MET A 361 19.81 -2.65 -7.64
CA MET A 361 19.82 -1.40 -6.89
C MET A 361 20.86 -1.37 -5.76
N MET A 362 21.34 -2.54 -5.30
CA MET A 362 22.17 -2.64 -4.09
C MET A 362 23.42 -1.76 -4.11
N LYS A 363 24.11 -1.62 -5.24
CA LYS A 363 25.41 -0.95 -5.34
C LYS A 363 25.34 0.52 -5.84
N ARG A 364 24.14 1.10 -5.90
CA ARG A 364 23.93 2.45 -6.43
C ARG A 364 23.82 3.45 -5.29
N GLU A 365 24.46 4.60 -5.49
CA GLU A 365 24.42 5.76 -4.61
C GLU A 365 23.65 6.90 -5.29
N PHE A 366 22.99 7.71 -4.49
CA PHE A 366 22.16 8.82 -4.90
C PHE A 366 22.49 10.06 -4.06
N ASP A 367 22.33 11.24 -4.65
CA ASP A 367 22.54 12.48 -3.92
C ASP A 367 21.36 12.74 -2.97
N VAL A 368 20.14 12.41 -3.40
CA VAL A 368 18.92 12.59 -2.63
C VAL A 368 18.03 11.36 -2.72
N VAL A 369 17.52 10.93 -1.56
CA VAL A 369 16.48 9.91 -1.42
C VAL A 369 15.20 10.59 -0.98
N ILE A 370 14.13 10.40 -1.72
CA ILE A 370 12.80 10.91 -1.40
C ILE A 370 11.92 9.71 -1.06
N ILE A 371 11.22 9.75 0.08
CA ILE A 371 10.26 8.72 0.46
C ILE A 371 8.89 9.37 0.57
N ASP A 372 8.00 9.07 -0.38
CA ASP A 372 6.58 9.42 -0.28
C ASP A 372 5.83 8.39 0.57
N GLU A 373 4.78 8.85 1.24
CA GLU A 373 4.02 8.09 2.25
C GLU A 373 4.92 7.43 3.31
N ALA A 374 5.97 8.15 3.76
CA ALA A 374 6.93 7.67 4.75
C ALA A 374 6.28 7.31 6.10
N THR A 375 5.08 7.83 6.38
CA THR A 375 4.28 7.56 7.59
C THR A 375 3.48 6.26 7.48
N GLN A 376 3.48 5.59 6.33
CA GLN A 376 2.90 4.27 6.12
C GLN A 376 3.97 3.17 6.00
N ALA A 377 5.26 3.54 6.08
CA ALA A 377 6.38 2.61 5.99
C ALA A 377 6.92 2.26 7.38
N LEU A 378 7.32 1.00 7.57
CA LEU A 378 8.10 0.60 8.74
C LEU A 378 9.46 1.30 8.71
N GLU A 379 9.96 1.72 9.87
CA GLU A 379 11.27 2.38 9.92
C GLU A 379 12.39 1.51 9.33
N ALA A 380 12.38 0.20 9.62
CA ALA A 380 13.33 -0.74 9.06
C ALA A 380 13.25 -0.83 7.52
N GLU A 381 12.08 -0.59 6.93
CA GLU A 381 11.88 -0.55 5.47
C GLU A 381 12.50 0.71 4.85
N CYS A 382 12.37 1.86 5.51
CA CYS A 382 12.97 3.13 5.07
C CYS A 382 14.50 3.02 4.94
N TRP A 383 15.15 2.29 5.85
CA TRP A 383 16.62 2.13 5.84
C TRP A 383 17.15 1.43 4.59
N ILE A 384 16.33 0.63 3.88
CA ILE A 384 16.71 0.00 2.60
C ILE A 384 17.09 1.08 1.55
N ALA A 385 16.38 2.20 1.54
CA ALA A 385 16.61 3.30 0.62
C ALA A 385 17.57 4.35 1.19
N LEU A 386 17.45 4.70 2.47
CA LEU A 386 18.19 5.81 3.09
C LEU A 386 19.70 5.60 3.12
N LEU A 387 20.17 4.34 3.21
CA LEU A 387 21.60 4.00 3.15
C LEU A 387 22.25 4.26 1.78
N LYS A 388 21.45 4.61 0.77
CA LYS A 388 21.93 4.93 -0.59
C LYS A 388 22.04 6.42 -0.84
N GLY A 389 21.56 7.25 0.09
CA GLY A 389 21.41 8.70 -0.09
C GLY A 389 22.27 9.53 0.84
N LYS A 390 22.79 10.65 0.33
CA LYS A 390 23.48 11.65 1.17
C LYS A 390 22.51 12.57 1.91
N LYS A 391 21.33 12.78 1.32
CA LYS A 391 20.23 13.60 1.83
C LYS A 391 18.91 12.83 1.71
N ALA A 392 17.99 13.04 2.65
CA ALA A 392 16.65 12.48 2.64
C ALA A 392 15.56 13.55 2.66
N ILE A 393 14.48 13.31 1.91
CA ILE A 393 13.24 14.08 1.99
C ILE A 393 12.12 13.09 2.25
N LEU A 394 11.48 13.19 3.42
CA LEU A 394 10.37 12.30 3.79
C LEU A 394 9.08 13.08 3.68
N ALA A 395 8.13 12.55 2.92
CA ALA A 395 6.80 13.12 2.78
C ALA A 395 5.76 12.16 3.33
N GLY A 396 4.76 12.69 4.00
CA GLY A 396 3.70 11.87 4.59
C GLY A 396 2.81 12.66 5.53
N ASP A 397 1.93 11.94 6.20
CA ASP A 397 1.06 12.49 7.22
C ASP A 397 0.99 11.54 8.42
N HIS A 398 1.65 11.94 9.50
CA HIS A 398 1.73 11.18 10.75
C HIS A 398 0.43 11.22 11.57
N LEU A 399 -0.60 11.92 11.08
CA LEU A 399 -1.95 11.95 11.65
C LEU A 399 -2.93 11.09 10.83
N GLN A 400 -2.46 10.41 9.79
CA GLN A 400 -3.17 9.34 9.07
C GLN A 400 -2.61 7.97 9.46
N LEU A 401 -3.11 6.90 8.82
CA LEU A 401 -2.84 5.51 9.19
C LEU A 401 -1.33 5.19 9.29
N PRO A 402 -0.89 4.54 10.38
CA PRO A 402 0.46 3.99 10.49
C PRO A 402 0.62 2.73 9.61
N PRO A 403 1.83 2.16 9.53
CA PRO A 403 2.04 0.87 8.89
C PRO A 403 1.17 -0.23 9.53
N THR A 404 0.61 -1.11 8.71
CA THR A 404 -0.13 -2.29 9.18
C THR A 404 0.83 -3.33 9.76
N VAL A 405 0.57 -3.76 10.99
CA VAL A 405 1.37 -4.77 11.71
C VAL A 405 0.45 -5.81 12.34
N LYS A 406 0.87 -7.06 12.36
CA LYS A 406 0.18 -8.18 13.01
C LYS A 406 0.58 -8.33 14.48
N THR A 407 1.80 -7.91 14.83
CA THR A 407 2.28 -7.95 16.21
C THR A 407 1.34 -7.14 17.10
N PRO A 408 0.80 -7.74 18.18
CA PRO A 408 -0.05 -7.02 19.12
C PRO A 408 0.66 -5.77 19.64
N VAL A 409 0.02 -4.63 19.44
CA VAL A 409 0.54 -3.32 19.82
C VAL A 409 0.20 -3.09 21.30
N ALA A 410 1.17 -2.64 22.09
CA ALA A 410 0.89 -2.27 23.48
C ALA A 410 -0.15 -1.13 23.51
N SER A 411 -1.05 -1.18 24.50
CA SER A 411 -2.13 -0.20 24.64
C SER A 411 -1.59 1.22 24.65
N SER A 412 -2.36 2.19 24.15
CA SER A 412 -1.99 3.62 24.07
C SER A 412 -1.59 4.22 25.42
N ALA A 413 -1.99 3.62 26.55
CA ALA A 413 -1.57 4.00 27.90
C ALA A 413 -0.08 3.72 28.19
N ASP A 414 0.53 2.74 27.49
CA ASP A 414 1.93 2.35 27.66
C ASP A 414 2.89 3.04 26.67
N LYS A 415 2.37 3.82 25.71
CA LYS A 415 3.17 4.55 24.72
C LYS A 415 3.89 5.72 25.38
N LYS A 416 5.07 5.46 25.95
CA LYS A 416 6.01 6.53 26.33
C LYS A 416 6.49 7.23 25.06
N LYS A 417 6.17 8.53 24.96
CA LYS A 417 6.64 9.43 23.89
C LYS A 417 8.15 9.24 23.67
N ALA A 418 8.58 9.30 22.41
CA ALA A 418 9.99 9.31 22.05
C ALA A 418 10.75 10.27 22.98
N SER A 419 11.85 9.79 23.55
CA SER A 419 12.69 10.60 24.43
C SER A 419 13.20 11.81 23.65
N LYS A 420 13.12 13.01 24.25
CA LYS A 420 13.71 14.25 23.71
C LYS A 420 15.21 14.11 23.39
N ASN A 421 15.87 13.05 23.85
CA ASN A 421 17.30 12.79 23.67
C ASN A 421 17.61 11.48 22.90
N GLY A 422 16.72 11.02 22.02
CA GLY A 422 17.11 10.07 20.97
C GLY A 422 16.37 8.75 20.92
N LEU A 423 17.03 7.77 20.29
CA LEU A 423 16.51 6.43 19.97
C LEU A 423 15.83 5.79 21.19
N SER A 424 14.57 5.38 21.02
CA SER A 424 13.76 4.76 22.08
C SER A 424 13.64 3.25 21.86
N LEU A 425 13.74 2.48 22.94
CA LEU A 425 13.47 1.04 22.95
C LEU A 425 12.02 0.74 23.36
N ALA A 426 11.24 1.76 23.71
CA ALA A 426 9.82 1.64 24.04
C ALA A 426 8.91 1.75 22.80
N THR A 427 9.49 1.89 21.60
CA THR A 427 8.73 1.95 20.35
C THR A 427 8.33 0.57 19.89
N ASP A 428 7.21 0.51 19.16
CA ASP A 428 6.75 -0.66 18.41
C ASP A 428 6.95 -0.42 16.90
N LEU A 429 6.51 -1.37 16.09
CA LEU A 429 6.57 -1.27 14.62
C LEU A 429 5.63 -0.20 14.04
N THR A 430 4.66 0.30 14.80
CA THR A 430 3.76 1.38 14.35
C THR A 430 4.40 2.76 14.46
N THR A 431 5.52 2.87 15.19
CA THR A 431 6.30 4.11 15.27
C THR A 431 7.13 4.26 14.00
N THR A 432 6.73 5.21 13.14
CA THR A 432 7.42 5.45 11.87
C THR A 432 8.71 6.24 12.07
N LEU A 433 9.60 6.19 11.07
CA LEU A 433 10.76 7.09 11.04
C LEU A 433 10.34 8.57 11.15
N PHE A 434 9.22 8.92 10.51
CA PHE A 434 8.67 10.28 10.54
C PHE A 434 8.26 10.67 11.97
N ASP A 435 7.47 9.84 12.66
CA ASP A 435 7.07 10.06 14.06
C ASP A 435 8.29 10.21 14.97
N ARG A 436 9.29 9.33 14.80
CA ARG A 436 10.50 9.35 15.62
C ARG A 436 11.30 10.63 15.44
N LEU A 437 11.46 11.12 14.21
CA LEU A 437 12.18 12.36 13.93
C LEU A 437 11.45 13.59 14.48
N LEU A 438 10.12 13.62 14.41
CA LEU A 438 9.32 14.69 15.03
C LEU A 438 9.45 14.71 16.56
N GLY A 439 9.61 13.55 17.20
CA GLY A 439 9.85 13.47 18.64
C GLY A 439 11.28 13.79 19.05
N MET A 440 12.25 13.61 18.14
CA MET A 440 13.68 13.78 18.38
C MET A 440 14.16 15.22 18.18
N TYR A 441 13.62 15.91 17.18
CA TYR A 441 14.09 17.23 16.77
C TYR A 441 13.01 18.29 16.90
N ASP A 442 13.44 19.54 16.98
CA ASP A 442 12.51 20.65 16.87
C ASP A 442 11.87 20.68 15.47
N THR A 443 10.54 20.73 15.45
CA THR A 443 9.78 20.57 14.21
C THR A 443 10.04 21.71 13.23
N ALA A 444 10.30 22.94 13.70
CA ALA A 444 10.60 24.06 12.80
C ALA A 444 11.92 23.88 12.04
N THR A 445 12.85 23.07 12.58
CA THR A 445 14.17 22.82 11.99
C THR A 445 14.12 21.81 10.85
N ILE A 446 13.20 20.85 10.90
CA ILE A 446 13.17 19.72 9.95
C ILE A 446 11.87 19.58 9.16
N LYS A 447 10.77 20.26 9.54
CA LYS A 447 9.44 20.06 8.98
C LYS A 447 8.88 21.33 8.33
N ARG A 448 8.19 21.15 7.19
CA ARG A 448 7.20 22.10 6.65
C ARG A 448 5.87 21.39 6.42
N MET A 449 4.79 22.04 6.81
CA MET A 449 3.44 21.53 6.67
C MET A 449 2.72 22.29 5.56
N LEU A 450 2.08 21.55 4.65
CA LEU A 450 1.21 22.11 3.63
C LEU A 450 -0.13 22.48 4.27
N VAL A 451 -0.68 23.63 3.88
CA VAL A 451 -1.76 24.29 4.64
C VAL A 451 -3.06 24.37 3.84
N VAL A 452 -2.98 24.68 2.55
CA VAL A 452 -4.16 24.81 1.68
C VAL A 452 -4.54 23.45 1.12
N GLN A 453 -5.80 23.05 1.25
CA GLN A 453 -6.35 21.79 0.75
C GLN A 453 -7.35 22.03 -0.40
N TYR A 454 -7.33 21.12 -1.37
CA TYR A 454 -8.05 21.21 -2.65
C TYR A 454 -9.02 20.04 -2.85
N ARG A 455 -9.52 19.44 -1.77
CA ARG A 455 -10.39 18.25 -1.81
C ARG A 455 -11.76 18.53 -1.21
N MET A 456 -11.78 18.89 0.07
CA MET A 456 -12.96 18.84 0.91
C MET A 456 -13.69 20.17 0.90
N HIS A 457 -15.03 20.10 0.97
CA HIS A 457 -15.85 21.22 1.41
C HIS A 457 -15.37 21.72 2.78
N GLN A 458 -15.44 23.02 3.04
CA GLN A 458 -14.93 23.61 4.29
C GLN A 458 -15.52 22.92 5.53
N LYS A 459 -16.85 22.74 5.59
CA LYS A 459 -17.53 22.00 6.67
C LYS A 459 -16.95 20.59 6.93
N ILE A 460 -16.63 19.82 5.87
CA ILE A 460 -16.03 18.48 6.03
C ILE A 460 -14.62 18.59 6.63
N MET A 461 -13.86 19.60 6.23
CA MET A 461 -12.48 19.82 6.68
C MET A 461 -12.39 20.27 8.15
N GLU A 462 -13.34 21.10 8.60
CA GLU A 462 -13.28 21.86 9.85
C GLU A 462 -12.91 21.03 11.09
N PHE A 463 -13.63 19.94 11.33
CA PHE A 463 -13.39 19.09 12.50
C PHE A 463 -11.97 18.52 12.50
N SER A 464 -11.55 17.94 11.37
CA SER A 464 -10.21 17.36 11.21
C SER A 464 -9.12 18.44 11.39
N SER A 465 -9.30 19.62 10.78
CA SER A 465 -8.37 20.75 10.92
C SER A 465 -8.18 21.13 12.39
N LYS A 466 -9.28 21.34 13.12
CA LYS A 466 -9.28 21.76 14.52
C LYS A 466 -8.63 20.72 15.44
N GLU A 467 -9.02 19.46 15.33
CA GLU A 467 -8.63 18.42 16.29
C GLU A 467 -7.25 17.81 16.02
N LEU A 468 -6.79 17.81 14.76
CA LEU A 468 -5.58 17.08 14.38
C LEU A 468 -4.50 18.01 13.82
N TYR A 469 -4.87 19.13 13.21
CA TYR A 469 -3.94 19.97 12.45
C TYR A 469 -3.83 21.39 13.01
N GLU A 470 -4.07 21.56 14.31
CA GLU A 470 -3.92 22.84 15.04
C GLU A 470 -4.76 23.97 14.42
N ASN A 471 -5.88 23.63 13.79
CA ASN A 471 -6.73 24.54 13.04
C ASN A 471 -6.01 25.33 11.93
N LYS A 472 -4.95 24.74 11.33
CA LYS A 472 -4.16 25.39 10.29
C LYS A 472 -4.70 25.16 8.88
N LEU A 473 -5.48 24.11 8.63
CA LEU A 473 -5.92 23.82 7.26
C LEU A 473 -6.87 24.89 6.76
N VAL A 474 -6.69 25.26 5.49
CA VAL A 474 -7.53 26.22 4.77
C VAL A 474 -8.06 25.54 3.51
N ALA A 475 -9.37 25.61 3.30
CA ALA A 475 -9.97 25.17 2.05
C ALA A 475 -9.68 26.19 0.96
N ASP A 476 -9.17 25.74 -0.19
CA ASP A 476 -9.05 26.62 -1.35
C ASP A 476 -10.44 27.07 -1.83
N ASP A 477 -10.54 28.27 -2.38
CA ASP A 477 -11.79 28.83 -2.90
C ASP A 477 -12.47 27.89 -3.91
N SER A 478 -11.70 27.07 -4.64
CA SER A 478 -12.24 26.11 -5.60
C SER A 478 -13.05 24.97 -4.97
N VAL A 479 -12.88 24.72 -3.66
CA VAL A 479 -13.55 23.63 -2.94
C VAL A 479 -14.27 24.08 -1.67
N ALA A 480 -14.04 25.30 -1.19
CA ALA A 480 -14.55 25.74 0.11
C ALA A 480 -16.07 25.58 0.26
N SER A 481 -16.84 25.83 -0.80
CA SER A 481 -18.31 25.82 -0.81
C SER A 481 -18.93 24.83 -1.80
N HIS A 482 -18.16 23.87 -2.34
CA HIS A 482 -18.62 23.00 -3.42
C HIS A 482 -19.57 21.87 -2.93
N LEU A 483 -20.72 21.73 -3.57
CA LEU A 483 -21.77 20.76 -3.20
C LEU A 483 -21.97 19.72 -4.29
N LEU A 484 -22.69 18.63 -4.01
CA LEU A 484 -22.97 17.62 -5.04
C LEU A 484 -23.86 18.20 -6.14
N SER A 485 -24.78 19.10 -5.81
CA SER A 485 -25.65 19.79 -6.76
C SER A 485 -24.92 20.71 -7.74
N ASP A 486 -23.65 21.05 -7.49
CA ASP A 486 -22.81 21.79 -8.44
C ASP A 486 -22.23 20.89 -9.55
N LEU A 487 -22.34 19.56 -9.42
CA LEU A 487 -21.90 18.62 -10.46
C LEU A 487 -22.88 18.64 -11.63
N PRO A 488 -22.38 18.44 -12.87
CA PRO A 488 -23.26 18.33 -14.02
C PRO A 488 -24.24 17.16 -13.83
N ASP A 489 -25.49 17.38 -14.24
CA ASP A 489 -26.54 16.38 -14.24
C ASP A 489 -26.97 15.84 -12.86
N VAL A 490 -26.60 16.52 -11.77
CA VAL A 490 -27.07 16.22 -10.40
C VAL A 490 -28.18 17.19 -9.99
N SER A 491 -29.34 16.67 -9.55
CA SER A 491 -30.45 17.49 -9.06
C SER A 491 -30.21 18.02 -7.66
N HIS A 492 -30.79 19.20 -7.37
CA HIS A 492 -30.91 19.71 -6.01
C HIS A 492 -31.88 18.86 -5.19
N SER A 493 -31.44 18.43 -4.02
CA SER A 493 -32.21 17.66 -3.04
C SER A 493 -31.67 17.94 -1.63
N ASP A 494 -32.40 17.46 -0.62
CA ASP A 494 -31.95 17.54 0.77
C ASP A 494 -30.60 16.82 0.99
N ASP A 495 -30.25 15.86 0.12
CA ASP A 495 -28.97 15.16 0.16
C ASP A 495 -27.85 15.91 -0.57
N THR A 496 -28.12 16.40 -1.79
CA THR A 496 -27.08 16.95 -2.67
C THR A 496 -26.67 18.37 -2.31
N ASP A 497 -27.53 19.11 -1.61
CA ASP A 497 -27.27 20.47 -1.11
C ASP A 497 -26.60 20.49 0.29
N MET A 498 -26.41 19.32 0.91
CA MET A 498 -25.79 19.18 2.23
C MET A 498 -24.40 18.56 2.13
N PRO A 499 -23.34 19.20 2.68
CA PRO A 499 -21.99 18.63 2.64
C PRO A 499 -21.74 17.59 3.72
N VAL A 500 -22.51 17.60 4.82
CA VAL A 500 -22.38 16.67 5.94
C VAL A 500 -23.76 16.27 6.44
N VAL A 501 -24.04 14.96 6.42
CA VAL A 501 -25.29 14.35 6.91
C VAL A 501 -24.94 13.34 8.01
N LEU A 502 -25.70 13.34 9.10
CA LEU A 502 -25.64 12.33 10.15
C LEU A 502 -26.97 11.58 10.19
N ILE A 503 -26.94 10.29 9.92
CA ILE A 503 -28.06 9.38 10.14
C ILE A 503 -27.82 8.65 11.46
N ASP A 504 -28.49 9.10 12.51
CA ASP A 504 -28.40 8.50 13.84
C ASP A 504 -29.34 7.29 13.95
N THR A 505 -28.79 6.19 14.48
CA THR A 505 -29.52 4.93 14.69
C THR A 505 -29.80 4.64 16.16
N SER A 506 -29.42 5.55 17.08
CA SER A 506 -29.55 5.34 18.53
C SER A 506 -31.00 5.23 19.01
N ASP A 507 -31.95 5.80 18.26
CA ASP A 507 -33.38 5.88 18.57
C ASP A 507 -34.14 4.56 18.29
N THR A 508 -33.58 3.67 17.48
CA THR A 508 -34.31 2.48 17.00
C THR A 508 -34.42 1.35 18.00
N GLY A 509 -33.41 1.15 18.85
CA GLY A 509 -33.24 -0.08 19.62
C GLY A 509 -33.14 -1.37 18.77
N LEU A 510 -33.01 -1.27 17.44
CA LEU A 510 -33.06 -2.39 16.48
C LEU A 510 -31.75 -2.61 15.71
N GLY A 511 -30.77 -1.72 15.86
CA GLY A 511 -29.49 -1.75 15.14
C GLY A 511 -28.34 -2.36 15.93
N HIS A 512 -28.53 -3.43 16.70
CA HIS A 512 -27.42 -4.05 17.42
C HIS A 512 -26.42 -4.70 16.46
N GLU A 513 -25.13 -4.50 16.74
CA GLU A 513 -24.05 -5.13 16.00
C GLU A 513 -24.09 -6.66 16.12
N ILE A 514 -23.78 -7.36 15.02
CA ILE A 514 -23.60 -8.81 14.99
C ILE A 514 -22.12 -9.19 14.88
N GLU A 515 -21.77 -10.35 15.43
CA GLU A 515 -20.42 -10.92 15.35
C GLU A 515 -20.30 -11.88 14.16
N ASP A 516 -19.13 -11.90 13.53
CA ASP A 516 -18.77 -13.01 12.64
C ASP A 516 -18.64 -14.31 13.47
N GLU A 517 -19.48 -15.31 13.18
CA GLU A 517 -19.47 -16.62 13.83
C GLU A 517 -18.30 -17.54 13.39
N ALA A 518 -17.40 -17.06 12.53
CA ALA A 518 -16.26 -17.84 12.06
C ALA A 518 -15.42 -18.40 13.24
N GLN A 519 -15.35 -19.74 13.31
CA GLN A 519 -14.75 -20.55 14.39
C GLN A 519 -13.22 -20.49 14.54
N ASP A 520 -12.51 -19.52 13.96
CA ASP A 520 -11.05 -19.43 14.05
C ASP A 520 -10.66 -18.31 15.01
N GLY A 521 -9.71 -18.59 15.93
CA GLY A 521 -9.24 -17.71 17.01
C GLY A 521 -8.52 -16.42 16.58
N GLY A 522 -8.97 -15.76 15.52
CA GLY A 522 -8.64 -14.37 15.18
C GLY A 522 -9.59 -13.37 15.85
N GLU A 523 -9.28 -12.08 15.74
CA GLU A 523 -10.19 -11.01 16.20
C GLU A 523 -11.50 -11.06 15.41
N LYS A 524 -12.62 -11.19 16.13
CA LYS A 524 -13.95 -11.24 15.52
C LYS A 524 -14.30 -9.89 14.90
N SER A 525 -14.59 -9.88 13.60
CA SER A 525 -15.13 -8.70 12.91
C SER A 525 -16.62 -8.52 13.21
N ARG A 526 -17.15 -7.31 12.97
CA ARG A 526 -18.53 -6.91 13.26
C ARG A 526 -19.26 -6.45 12.02
N ALA A 527 -20.59 -6.53 12.04
CA ALA A 527 -21.48 -5.97 11.04
C ALA A 527 -22.76 -5.41 11.70
N ASN A 528 -23.47 -4.56 11.00
CA ASN A 528 -24.74 -3.98 11.42
C ASN A 528 -25.66 -3.90 10.20
N GLU A 529 -26.70 -4.74 10.17
CA GLU A 529 -27.62 -4.85 9.02
C GLU A 529 -28.47 -3.58 8.83
N LEU A 530 -28.86 -2.89 9.92
CA LEU A 530 -29.59 -1.63 9.82
C LEU A 530 -28.74 -0.56 9.11
N GLU A 531 -27.47 -0.43 9.47
CA GLU A 531 -26.57 0.52 8.79
C GLU A 531 -26.34 0.15 7.32
N VAL A 532 -26.38 -1.14 6.96
CA VAL A 532 -26.32 -1.57 5.56
C VAL A 532 -27.55 -1.08 4.80
N ASP A 533 -28.75 -1.29 5.36
CA ASP A 533 -29.99 -0.86 4.72
C ASP A 533 -30.07 0.67 4.55
N LEU A 534 -29.63 1.42 5.57
CA LEU A 534 -29.55 2.88 5.51
C LEU A 534 -28.52 3.35 4.47
N ALA A 535 -27.35 2.70 4.40
CA ALA A 535 -26.36 3.00 3.37
C ALA A 535 -26.90 2.72 1.96
N VAL A 536 -27.66 1.64 1.77
CA VAL A 536 -28.31 1.31 0.49
C VAL A 536 -29.34 2.36 0.10
N LYS A 537 -30.20 2.78 1.03
CA LYS A 537 -31.19 3.83 0.80
C LYS A 537 -30.53 5.16 0.42
N HIS A 538 -29.52 5.58 1.17
CA HIS A 538 -28.80 6.84 0.91
C HIS A 538 -28.10 6.81 -0.45
N VAL A 539 -27.45 5.70 -0.80
CA VAL A 539 -26.84 5.53 -2.12
C VAL A 539 -27.88 5.56 -3.23
N GLN A 540 -29.01 4.88 -3.07
CA GLN A 540 -30.10 4.93 -4.05
C GLN A 540 -30.60 6.37 -4.25
N SER A 541 -30.79 7.13 -3.17
CA SER A 541 -31.19 8.55 -3.22
C SER A 541 -30.21 9.38 -4.08
N LEU A 542 -28.91 9.29 -3.79
CA LEU A 542 -27.88 10.00 -4.54
C LEU A 542 -27.83 9.61 -6.03
N LEU A 543 -28.07 8.33 -6.34
CA LEU A 543 -28.12 7.86 -7.74
C LEU A 543 -29.39 8.35 -8.45
N ASP A 544 -30.52 8.38 -7.76
CA ASP A 544 -31.79 8.91 -8.29
C ASP A 544 -31.70 10.41 -8.56
N ASP A 545 -30.89 11.13 -7.77
CA ASP A 545 -30.50 12.52 -7.99
C ASP A 545 -29.48 12.72 -9.12
N GLY A 546 -29.05 11.65 -9.80
CA GLY A 546 -28.18 11.73 -10.99
C GLY A 546 -26.68 11.58 -10.71
N LEU A 547 -26.26 11.31 -9.46
CA LEU A 547 -24.85 11.08 -9.18
C LEU A 547 -24.36 9.77 -9.81
N GLU A 548 -23.19 9.79 -10.44
CA GLU A 548 -22.61 8.56 -11.01
C GLU A 548 -22.10 7.59 -9.94
N GLN A 549 -22.24 6.29 -10.19
CA GLN A 549 -21.74 5.23 -9.28
C GLN A 549 -20.24 5.38 -8.95
N GLU A 550 -19.43 5.83 -9.91
CA GLU A 550 -17.99 6.02 -9.74
C GLU A 550 -17.65 7.18 -8.81
N HIS A 551 -18.58 8.12 -8.60
CA HIS A 551 -18.43 9.25 -7.69
C HIS A 551 -18.76 8.91 -6.22
N ILE A 552 -19.26 7.69 -5.95
CA ILE A 552 -19.69 7.24 -4.63
C ILE A 552 -18.68 6.23 -4.06
N GLY A 553 -18.37 6.36 -2.77
CA GLY A 553 -17.65 5.36 -1.99
C GLY A 553 -18.37 5.03 -0.68
N VAL A 554 -18.40 3.75 -0.31
CA VAL A 554 -18.92 3.29 0.98
C VAL A 554 -17.77 2.73 1.82
N ILE A 555 -17.53 3.37 2.97
CA ILE A 555 -16.40 3.06 3.84
C ILE A 555 -16.92 2.54 5.19
N THR A 556 -16.24 1.55 5.74
CA THR A 556 -16.51 1.04 7.09
C THR A 556 -15.22 0.55 7.76
N PRO A 557 -15.10 0.57 9.10
CA PRO A 557 -13.90 0.03 9.76
C PRO A 557 -13.79 -1.51 9.71
N TYR A 558 -14.90 -2.23 9.46
CA TYR A 558 -14.98 -3.67 9.68
C TYR A 558 -15.11 -4.47 8.38
N ALA A 559 -14.26 -5.49 8.21
CA ALA A 559 -14.26 -6.34 7.01
C ALA A 559 -15.55 -7.17 6.85
N TYR A 560 -16.18 -7.55 7.97
CA TYR A 560 -17.47 -8.26 7.92
C TYR A 560 -18.59 -7.34 7.42
N GLN A 561 -18.65 -6.08 7.87
CA GLN A 561 -19.55 -5.07 7.30
C GLN A 561 -19.33 -4.85 5.79
N VAL A 562 -18.08 -4.80 5.33
CA VAL A 562 -17.77 -4.75 3.89
C VAL A 562 -18.40 -5.92 3.13
N THR A 563 -18.40 -7.12 3.71
CA THR A 563 -19.00 -8.31 3.08
C THR A 563 -20.52 -8.16 2.92
N HIS A 564 -21.20 -7.62 3.94
CA HIS A 564 -22.64 -7.35 3.89
C HIS A 564 -23.00 -6.24 2.90
N LEU A 565 -22.25 -5.13 2.91
CA LEU A 565 -22.41 -4.03 1.95
C LEU A 565 -22.21 -4.51 0.50
N ILE A 566 -21.16 -5.29 0.24
CA ILE A 566 -20.92 -5.88 -1.09
C ILE A 566 -22.08 -6.78 -1.50
N ARG A 567 -22.58 -7.62 -0.58
CA ARG A 567 -23.71 -8.50 -0.87
C ARG A 567 -24.97 -7.72 -1.23
N ALA A 568 -25.23 -6.60 -0.55
CA ALA A 568 -26.41 -5.77 -0.78
C ALA A 568 -26.32 -4.94 -2.07
N MET A 569 -25.15 -4.40 -2.39
CA MET A 569 -25.01 -3.35 -3.42
C MET A 569 -24.38 -3.83 -4.73
N ARG A 570 -23.52 -4.86 -4.72
CA ARG A 570 -22.63 -5.15 -5.85
C ARG A 570 -23.34 -5.64 -7.11
N GLU A 571 -24.49 -6.30 -6.95
CA GLU A 571 -25.30 -6.76 -8.09
C GLU A 571 -25.96 -5.60 -8.85
N GLN A 572 -26.41 -4.58 -8.12
CA GLN A 572 -27.10 -3.41 -8.69
C GLN A 572 -26.12 -2.32 -9.13
N TRP A 573 -25.08 -2.07 -8.34
CA TRP A 573 -24.13 -0.97 -8.55
C TRP A 573 -22.67 -1.45 -8.51
N PRO A 574 -22.20 -2.12 -9.57
CA PRO A 574 -20.85 -2.67 -9.62
C PRO A 574 -19.75 -1.61 -9.70
N ALA A 575 -20.04 -0.36 -10.05
CA ALA A 575 -19.01 0.68 -10.12
C ALA A 575 -18.78 1.40 -8.77
N ILE A 576 -19.68 1.23 -7.80
CA ILE A 576 -19.50 1.78 -6.45
C ILE A 576 -18.33 1.08 -5.75
N GLU A 577 -17.47 1.89 -5.17
CA GLU A 577 -16.32 1.40 -4.43
C GLU A 577 -16.69 1.19 -2.96
N ILE A 578 -16.56 -0.06 -2.49
CA ILE A 578 -16.86 -0.46 -1.10
C ILE A 578 -15.60 -1.04 -0.49
N GLY A 579 -15.19 -0.55 0.68
CA GLY A 579 -13.96 -1.01 1.31
C GLY A 579 -13.82 -0.64 2.78
N THR A 580 -12.79 -1.20 3.40
CA THR A 580 -12.40 -0.76 4.75
C THR A 580 -11.73 0.60 4.69
N VAL A 581 -11.66 1.31 5.82
CA VAL A 581 -10.90 2.57 5.92
C VAL A 581 -9.46 2.41 5.40
N ASP A 582 -8.78 1.36 5.84
CA ASP A 582 -7.42 1.02 5.42
C ASP A 582 -7.33 0.73 3.90
N GLY A 583 -8.36 0.08 3.33
CA GLY A 583 -8.44 -0.19 1.88
C GLY A 583 -8.72 1.05 1.01
N PHE A 584 -9.32 2.09 1.59
CA PHE A 584 -9.66 3.35 0.94
C PHE A 584 -8.54 4.41 1.03
N GLN A 585 -7.40 4.06 1.62
CA GLN A 585 -6.29 4.99 1.80
C GLN A 585 -5.75 5.50 0.46
N GLY A 586 -5.51 6.81 0.38
CA GLY A 586 -5.04 7.48 -0.84
C GLY A 586 -6.12 7.70 -1.91
N ARG A 587 -7.34 7.21 -1.69
CA ARG A 587 -8.49 7.44 -2.58
C ARG A 587 -9.33 8.63 -2.10
N GLU A 588 -10.21 9.10 -2.97
CA GLU A 588 -11.17 10.17 -2.72
C GLU A 588 -12.38 9.98 -3.66
N LYS A 589 -13.55 10.47 -3.24
CA LYS A 589 -14.82 10.38 -3.99
C LYS A 589 -15.62 11.66 -3.79
N GLU A 590 -16.55 11.96 -4.69
CA GLU A 590 -17.43 13.13 -4.54
C GLU A 590 -18.32 12.96 -3.30
N ALA A 591 -18.90 11.77 -3.13
CA ALA A 591 -19.70 11.38 -1.97
C ALA A 591 -19.09 10.17 -1.24
N ILE A 592 -19.00 10.24 0.09
CA ILE A 592 -18.63 9.11 0.96
C ILE A 592 -19.74 8.83 1.96
N ILE A 593 -20.16 7.57 2.03
CA ILE A 593 -21.04 7.03 3.06
C ILE A 593 -20.19 6.23 4.04
N LEU A 594 -20.26 6.57 5.32
CA LEU A 594 -19.45 5.97 6.38
C LEU A 594 -20.34 5.24 7.39
N SER A 595 -20.28 3.91 7.40
CA SER A 595 -20.95 3.04 8.37
C SER A 595 -19.99 2.68 9.51
N LEU A 596 -20.30 3.12 10.74
CA LEU A 596 -19.44 2.95 11.91
C LEU A 596 -19.68 1.64 12.67
N VAL A 597 -20.78 0.94 12.43
CA VAL A 597 -21.13 -0.41 12.88
C VAL A 597 -21.43 -0.56 14.37
N ARG A 598 -20.66 0.11 15.23
CA ARG A 598 -20.69 -0.13 16.68
C ARG A 598 -21.97 0.40 17.32
N SER A 599 -22.74 -0.52 17.89
CA SER A 599 -24.03 -0.27 18.54
C SER A 599 -24.27 -1.38 19.57
N ASN A 600 -24.03 -1.08 20.85
CA ASN A 600 -24.08 -2.05 21.94
C ASN A 600 -24.33 -1.39 23.31
N ASP A 601 -24.88 -2.15 24.24
CA ASP A 601 -25.26 -1.65 25.57
C ASP A 601 -24.05 -1.32 26.46
N GLU A 602 -22.88 -1.91 26.17
CA GLU A 602 -21.66 -1.67 26.94
C GLU A 602 -20.91 -0.39 26.57
N GLY A 603 -21.32 0.32 25.50
CA GLY A 603 -20.62 1.50 24.99
C GLY A 603 -19.23 1.18 24.41
N GLN A 604 -19.01 -0.06 23.96
CA GLN A 604 -17.72 -0.48 23.40
C GLN A 604 -17.58 -0.03 21.96
N VAL A 605 -16.53 0.73 21.68
CA VAL A 605 -16.23 1.25 20.32
C VAL A 605 -15.11 0.47 19.61
N GLY A 606 -14.34 -0.33 20.36
CA GLY A 606 -13.27 -1.17 19.82
C GLY A 606 -12.29 -0.40 18.94
N PHE A 607 -12.16 -0.84 17.69
CA PHE A 607 -11.21 -0.35 16.70
C PHE A 607 -11.44 1.12 16.26
N LEU A 608 -12.63 1.67 16.54
CA LEU A 608 -12.95 3.08 16.31
C LEU A 608 -12.24 4.04 17.26
N ALA A 609 -11.65 3.54 18.36
CA ALA A 609 -10.88 4.38 19.28
C ALA A 609 -9.59 4.95 18.64
N GLU A 610 -9.14 4.44 17.49
CA GLU A 610 -7.94 4.92 16.82
C GLU A 610 -8.25 6.14 15.94
N LYS A 611 -7.85 7.33 16.41
CA LYS A 611 -8.14 8.60 15.76
C LYS A 611 -7.56 8.77 14.35
N ARG A 612 -6.43 8.14 14.01
CA ARG A 612 -5.81 8.30 12.67
C ARG A 612 -6.65 7.61 11.60
N ARG A 613 -7.27 6.47 11.92
CA ARG A 613 -8.22 5.75 11.05
C ARG A 613 -9.47 6.58 10.84
N LEU A 614 -10.07 7.10 11.91
CA LEU A 614 -11.19 8.04 11.78
C LEU A 614 -10.84 9.25 10.93
N ASN A 615 -9.65 9.83 11.13
CA ASN A 615 -9.18 10.93 10.30
C ASN A 615 -9.12 10.56 8.81
N VAL A 616 -8.62 9.37 8.48
CA VAL A 616 -8.65 8.88 7.09
C VAL A 616 -10.10 8.82 6.60
N ALA A 617 -11.01 8.16 7.31
CA ALA A 617 -12.42 8.04 6.91
C ALA A 617 -13.09 9.39 6.64
N MET A 618 -12.97 10.34 7.57
CA MET A 618 -13.57 11.68 7.50
C MET A 618 -13.03 12.55 6.34
N THR A 619 -11.84 12.25 5.83
CA THR A 619 -11.13 13.11 4.86
C THR A 619 -11.04 12.50 3.46
N ARG A 620 -11.82 11.44 3.20
CA ARG A 620 -12.00 10.86 1.85
C ARG A 620 -13.02 11.61 0.97
N PRO A 621 -14.13 12.19 1.49
CA PRO A 621 -15.08 12.86 0.63
C PRO A 621 -14.56 14.20 0.11
N LYS A 622 -15.08 14.61 -1.05
CA LYS A 622 -14.88 15.95 -1.61
C LYS A 622 -16.04 16.87 -1.24
N ARG A 623 -17.27 16.50 -1.65
CA ARG A 623 -18.46 17.36 -1.57
C ARG A 623 -19.43 16.92 -0.48
N HIS A 624 -19.57 15.61 -0.25
CA HIS A 624 -20.59 15.07 0.65
C HIS A 624 -20.07 13.93 1.54
N LEU A 625 -20.29 14.05 2.85
CA LEU A 625 -20.03 13.03 3.86
C LEU A 625 -21.34 12.65 4.56
N CYS A 626 -21.79 11.41 4.38
CA CYS A 626 -22.88 10.82 5.16
C CYS A 626 -22.30 9.89 6.22
N VAL A 627 -22.59 10.11 7.50
CA VAL A 627 -22.19 9.25 8.61
C VAL A 627 -23.41 8.51 9.15
N ILE A 628 -23.33 7.18 9.25
CA ILE A 628 -24.38 6.33 9.78
C ILE A 628 -23.83 5.63 11.03
N CYS A 629 -24.45 5.89 12.19
CA CYS A 629 -23.97 5.35 13.46
C CYS A 629 -24.98 5.46 14.61
N ASP A 630 -24.74 4.71 15.69
CA ASP A 630 -25.37 4.92 17.00
C ASP A 630 -24.57 5.96 17.82
N THR A 631 -25.06 7.20 17.89
CA THR A 631 -24.34 8.28 18.59
C THR A 631 -24.23 8.04 20.11
N GLU A 632 -25.18 7.35 20.74
CA GLU A 632 -25.13 7.04 22.18
C GLU A 632 -24.03 6.04 22.52
N THR A 633 -23.85 5.01 21.68
CA THR A 633 -22.74 4.05 21.82
C THR A 633 -21.40 4.76 21.62
N LEU A 634 -21.27 5.58 20.58
CA LEU A 634 -20.00 6.20 20.19
C LEU A 634 -19.58 7.39 21.09
N SER A 635 -20.54 8.12 21.65
CA SER A 635 -20.29 9.21 22.62
C SER A 635 -19.94 8.67 24.02
N GLY A 636 -20.14 7.37 24.25
CA GLY A 636 -19.94 6.72 25.54
C GLY A 636 -21.04 7.01 26.57
N ALA A 637 -22.21 7.48 26.12
CA ALA A 637 -23.36 7.74 27.01
C ALA A 637 -23.83 6.47 27.75
N LYS A 638 -23.66 5.30 27.13
CA LYS A 638 -24.01 3.98 27.68
C LYS A 638 -22.96 3.39 28.65
N ALA A 639 -21.79 4.03 28.79
CA ALA A 639 -20.66 3.44 29.52
C ALA A 639 -20.79 3.55 31.05
N THR A 640 -20.79 2.41 31.74
CA THR A 640 -20.56 2.38 33.19
C THR A 640 -19.08 2.63 33.50
N LYS A 641 -18.80 3.39 34.57
CA LYS A 641 -17.51 4.02 35.00
C LYS A 641 -16.20 3.17 34.97
N LYS A 642 -16.19 1.94 34.48
CA LYS A 642 -15.02 1.04 34.47
C LYS A 642 -14.53 0.54 33.12
N ASN A 643 -15.23 0.79 32.01
CA ASN A 643 -14.73 0.37 30.69
C ASN A 643 -14.17 1.55 29.91
N THR A 644 -12.90 1.41 29.52
CA THR A 644 -12.07 2.36 28.78
C THR A 644 -12.73 2.77 27.46
N ILE A 645 -13.28 3.98 27.42
CA ILE A 645 -13.53 4.70 26.17
C ILE A 645 -12.46 5.78 26.08
N ASP A 646 -11.80 5.88 24.93
CA ASP A 646 -11.17 7.13 24.51
C ASP A 646 -12.29 8.17 24.27
N GLY A 647 -12.90 8.63 25.36
CA GLY A 647 -14.06 9.54 25.37
C GLY A 647 -13.69 10.97 25.00
N GLY A 648 -12.54 11.17 24.34
CA GLY A 648 -12.08 12.45 23.85
C GLY A 648 -12.48 12.64 22.40
N PHE A 649 -11.73 12.01 21.48
CA PHE A 649 -11.79 12.36 20.06
C PHE A 649 -13.12 11.97 19.41
N LEU A 650 -13.53 10.70 19.57
CA LEU A 650 -14.76 10.19 18.97
C LEU A 650 -15.99 10.90 19.53
N LYS A 651 -16.04 11.12 20.84
CA LYS A 651 -17.10 11.91 21.48
C LYS A 651 -17.17 13.32 20.92
N ARG A 652 -16.05 14.05 20.85
CA ARG A 652 -16.03 15.42 20.27
C ARG A 652 -16.46 15.42 18.82
N TRP A 653 -16.20 14.35 18.06
CA TRP A 653 -16.68 14.23 16.69
C TRP A 653 -18.19 14.02 16.63
N MET A 654 -18.76 13.16 17.48
CA MET A 654 -20.21 12.98 17.59
C MET A 654 -20.91 14.28 18.04
N ASP A 655 -20.35 14.97 19.03
CA ASP A 655 -20.84 16.27 19.49
C ASP A 655 -20.83 17.28 18.33
N TRP A 656 -19.75 17.33 17.54
CA TRP A 656 -19.65 18.19 16.36
C TRP A 656 -20.66 17.81 15.26
N LEU A 657 -20.86 16.52 14.98
CA LEU A 657 -21.86 16.08 13.99
C LEU A 657 -23.27 16.47 14.40
N ASN A 658 -23.62 16.31 15.69
CA ASN A 658 -24.94 16.72 16.20
C ASN A 658 -25.18 18.23 16.12
N GLU A 659 -24.12 19.04 16.22
CA GLU A 659 -24.22 20.51 16.15
C GLU A 659 -24.18 21.04 14.71
N GLU A 660 -23.39 20.44 13.83
CA GLU A 660 -22.98 21.04 12.54
C GLU A 660 -23.46 20.28 11.30
N ALA A 661 -23.83 19.00 11.43
CA ALA A 661 -24.35 18.19 10.33
C ALA A 661 -25.88 18.27 10.21
N ASP A 662 -26.41 17.88 9.05
CA ASP A 662 -27.83 17.63 8.89
C ASP A 662 -28.21 16.32 9.63
N LEU A 663 -28.79 16.45 10.82
CA LEU A 663 -29.15 15.32 11.69
C LEU A 663 -30.48 14.71 11.27
N ARG A 664 -30.45 13.42 10.98
CA ARG A 664 -31.60 12.61 10.58
C ARG A 664 -31.71 11.37 11.45
N PHE A 665 -32.95 10.94 11.67
CA PHE A 665 -33.28 9.74 12.41
C PHE A 665 -33.82 8.68 11.44
N SER A 666 -33.51 7.42 11.73
CA SER A 666 -33.79 6.28 10.84
C SER A 666 -35.27 6.00 10.53
N GLU A 667 -36.22 6.65 11.23
CA GLU A 667 -37.67 6.59 10.97
C GLU A 667 -38.17 7.62 9.93
N GLN A 668 -37.28 8.43 9.33
CA GLN A 668 -37.62 9.31 8.21
C GLN A 668 -37.24 8.74 6.84
#